data_AF-A0A0K8MK89-F1
#
_entry.id   AF-A0A0K8MK89-F1
#
_cell.length_a   1.000
_cell.length_b   1.000
_cell.length_c   1.000
_cell.angle_alpha   90.00
_cell.angle_beta   90.00
_cell.angle_gamma   90.00
#
_symmetry.space_group_name_H-M   'P 1'
#
loop_
_entity.id
_entity.type
_entity.pdbx_description
1 polymer ?
#
loop_
_entity_poly.entity_id
_entity_poly.type
_entity_poly.pdbx_seq_one_letter_code
_entity_poly.pdbx_strand_id
1 'polypeptide(L)'
;MKNNSQATKTTLNATEHYKMYKSGKIWLFAAVTAFAIAGGGQLAGQTLHTNLGFGEGMTAYAWNNYLYNYDGTNSNSGADTSQDKPAFPTQQALTNWVNAQFDPNNKNYVQQTDQNVADTLAQSGLSQSAYDALTDNAKGVIGKFVDLPADTHLTQGPDNGNFDYQAKRVFVRRDANGNGQILYVPGKTTFYITYHSTNPNSSVTLSYQVNDNEIDKLKVSSGQTASYSPTESDFTAHANQDGSVTLNMRYNASDGNWYAYFPNPISYELQANLDKDVAQASKDQQTLATDRDTKTQAMQATVDKVTSSIDADKTLTAAEKQAEITANNQLVTNAATSLASHDHQDASYNADVQAQQQIIATQAVDKSGLPISTQQANAIADLQKEANAVNAKIDADTGLTTAQKNDQKQKIKDAITKATGVINEADNADDIQGQDTAAAKATLDALYHPSTTTPAQQKANAISAAATAVSNAEATIAADPTLTNQEKADRKAAIDKASQALQNADGTSADDVANKQQTLTDAINAGTTPGKSLDQQRADALAKFESDNNTAQKLADIDADNSLTDAEKTAQKQVINDAINQMQSNLASKTDADDINTAEGDTSLASAVQGAHTAGAETLSARQSAADSQIDADQKEANAKIEADKGLTAQQVSDQEAKVTQDVAKAKQAVANGTAQQIVNTLAAAEGQFNGEYTAANPSFDQQKATADANVEAAIRSQKAALDGDSDLTPAEVADQKAALDKAQANAEDTIAMATNADDLSAKAATATDNINSLNAAKKAAIQKANAAEAAAESTINGLNNLTTDQKNQRIQAVQKARDADIQSIDAATDPASATAAQANGTLAGVAATNTDSSNVPSLAAQQATAVKKLQQALANDQANIQNDPSLSQDGCECDLGSKLPERHQCDCQ
;
A
#
# COMPACT_ATOMS: atom_id res chain seq x y z
N MET A 1 -19.11 -17.22 -2.18
CA MET A 1 -20.33 -17.99 -2.48
C MET A 1 -20.72 -17.66 -3.92
N LYS A 2 -20.54 -18.56 -4.92
CA LYS A 2 -21.61 -19.37 -5.59
C LYS A 2 -22.93 -18.59 -5.72
N ASN A 3 -23.61 -18.42 -6.86
CA ASN A 3 -23.73 -19.10 -8.17
C ASN A 3 -24.39 -18.07 -9.14
N ASN A 4 -23.97 -17.95 -10.40
CA ASN A 4 -24.45 -18.64 -11.61
C ASN A 4 -25.93 -18.37 -12.01
N SER A 5 -26.11 -17.72 -13.18
CA SER A 5 -27.33 -17.80 -14.00
C SER A 5 -27.04 -17.31 -15.43
N GLN A 6 -27.18 -18.23 -16.39
CA GLN A 6 -27.04 -18.06 -17.83
C GLN A 6 -28.18 -17.22 -18.44
N ALA A 7 -27.89 -16.50 -19.53
CA ALA A 7 -28.72 -16.51 -20.74
C ALA A 7 -27.98 -15.91 -21.95
N THR A 8 -27.92 -16.73 -22.98
CA THR A 8 -27.39 -16.60 -24.35
C THR A 8 -27.94 -15.44 -25.19
N LYS A 9 -27.06 -14.81 -25.99
CA LYS A 9 -27.39 -14.39 -27.36
C LYS A 9 -26.16 -14.46 -28.27
N THR A 10 -26.38 -15.15 -29.38
CA THR A 10 -25.49 -15.55 -30.49
C THR A 10 -25.04 -14.41 -31.39
N THR A 11 -23.77 -14.44 -31.80
CA THR A 11 -23.33 -13.96 -33.12
C THR A 11 -22.12 -14.77 -33.60
N LEU A 12 -22.16 -15.15 -34.89
CA LEU A 12 -21.19 -15.97 -35.60
C LEU A 12 -19.77 -15.39 -35.57
N ASN A 13 -18.76 -16.25 -35.39
CA ASN A 13 -17.50 -16.10 -36.13
C ASN A 13 -16.83 -17.47 -36.32
N ALA A 14 -16.46 -17.78 -37.55
CA ALA A 14 -15.76 -19.00 -37.94
C ALA A 14 -14.27 -18.70 -37.94
N THR A 15 -13.50 -19.33 -37.04
CA THR A 15 -12.04 -19.41 -37.17
C THR A 15 -11.56 -20.63 -36.40
N GLU A 16 -11.13 -21.65 -37.14
CA GLU A 16 -10.50 -22.85 -36.59
C GLU A 16 -9.09 -22.49 -36.09
N HIS A 17 -8.86 -22.68 -34.79
CA HIS A 17 -7.55 -22.52 -34.17
C HIS A 17 -6.73 -23.81 -34.35
N TYR A 18 -5.68 -23.75 -35.17
CA TYR A 18 -4.53 -24.67 -35.05
C TYR A 18 -3.82 -24.40 -33.71
N LYS A 19 -3.78 -25.41 -32.84
CA LYS A 19 -2.86 -25.43 -31.69
C LYS A 19 -1.51 -25.97 -32.16
N MET A 20 -0.49 -25.11 -32.20
CA MET A 20 0.91 -25.52 -32.33
C MET A 20 1.48 -25.90 -30.95
N TYR A 21 2.08 -27.09 -30.87
CA TYR A 21 3.03 -27.45 -29.81
C TYR A 21 4.45 -27.41 -30.37
N LYS A 22 5.33 -26.72 -29.64
CA LYS A 22 6.77 -26.65 -29.88
C LYS A 22 7.46 -27.86 -29.24
N SER A 23 8.19 -28.64 -30.03
CA SER A 23 9.27 -29.51 -29.55
C SER A 23 10.32 -29.63 -30.64
N GLY A 24 11.59 -29.44 -30.28
CA GLY A 24 12.71 -29.45 -31.21
C GLY A 24 13.31 -30.84 -31.44
N LYS A 25 13.97 -30.91 -32.61
CA LYS A 25 15.16 -31.68 -33.00
C LYS A 25 15.05 -33.20 -33.17
N ILE A 26 15.12 -33.56 -34.46
CA ILE A 26 15.51 -34.84 -35.11
C ILE A 26 14.44 -35.93 -35.13
N TRP A 27 14.12 -36.44 -36.33
CA TRP A 27 13.90 -37.88 -36.57
C TRP A 27 14.22 -38.29 -38.03
N LEU A 28 15.12 -39.27 -38.15
CA LEU A 28 15.18 -40.27 -39.22
C LEU A 28 13.92 -41.15 -39.18
N PHE A 29 13.52 -41.72 -40.32
CA PHE A 29 12.75 -42.96 -40.36
C PHE A 29 13.21 -43.88 -41.50
N ALA A 30 13.40 -45.15 -41.15
CA ALA A 30 13.58 -46.27 -42.06
C ALA A 30 12.69 -47.45 -41.59
N ALA A 31 12.23 -48.23 -42.58
CA ALA A 31 11.67 -49.60 -42.54
C ALA A 31 10.22 -49.79 -42.02
N VAL A 32 9.37 -50.73 -42.47
CA VAL A 32 9.29 -51.82 -43.49
C VAL A 32 7.82 -52.32 -43.40
N THR A 33 7.03 -52.69 -44.43
CA THR A 33 6.78 -54.03 -45.06
C THR A 33 5.47 -53.88 -45.88
N ALA A 34 5.39 -54.20 -47.18
CA ALA A 34 5.08 -55.50 -47.85
C ALA A 34 3.61 -55.71 -48.30
N PHE A 35 3.40 -55.87 -49.62
CA PHE A 35 2.46 -56.74 -50.38
C PHE A 35 2.50 -56.29 -51.87
N ALA A 36 2.42 -57.06 -52.96
CA ALA A 36 2.91 -58.37 -53.40
C ALA A 36 2.57 -58.47 -54.93
N ILE A 37 3.50 -59.01 -55.76
CA ILE A 37 3.28 -59.87 -56.98
C ILE A 37 2.58 -59.20 -58.21
N ALA A 38 2.97 -59.31 -59.50
CA ALA A 38 3.71 -60.27 -60.35
C ALA A 38 4.42 -59.50 -61.51
N GLY A 39 5.37 -60.01 -62.30
CA GLY A 39 6.02 -61.32 -62.40
C GLY A 39 6.90 -61.37 -63.67
N GLY A 40 7.94 -62.23 -63.62
CA GLY A 40 8.68 -62.85 -64.74
C GLY A 40 9.63 -61.95 -65.57
N GLY A 41 10.90 -62.29 -65.83
CA GLY A 41 11.74 -63.43 -65.47
C GLY A 41 12.96 -63.48 -66.40
N GLN A 42 14.15 -63.72 -65.81
CA GLN A 42 15.34 -64.48 -66.31
C GLN A 42 15.98 -64.12 -67.68
N LEU A 43 17.28 -64.23 -67.95
CA LEU A 43 18.49 -64.69 -67.25
C LEU A 43 19.72 -64.34 -68.12
N ALA A 44 20.85 -64.05 -67.46
CA ALA A 44 22.23 -64.47 -67.72
C ALA A 44 22.80 -64.69 -69.15
N GLY A 45 24.03 -64.19 -69.36
CA GLY A 45 25.15 -65.09 -69.67
C GLY A 45 26.07 -64.78 -70.87
N GLN A 46 27.25 -64.24 -70.55
CA GLN A 46 28.60 -64.54 -71.07
C GLN A 46 28.97 -64.44 -72.58
N THR A 47 29.93 -63.55 -72.83
CA THR A 47 31.31 -63.78 -73.34
C THR A 47 31.58 -64.99 -74.27
N LEU A 48 32.12 -64.74 -75.48
CA LEU A 48 33.49 -65.14 -75.92
C LEU A 48 33.75 -64.84 -77.44
N HIS A 49 34.87 -64.16 -77.71
CA HIS A 49 35.90 -64.39 -78.76
C HIS A 49 35.53 -64.31 -80.26
N THR A 50 36.01 -63.27 -80.97
CA THR A 50 37.27 -63.19 -81.75
C THR A 50 37.40 -64.15 -82.93
N ASN A 51 37.59 -63.54 -84.11
CA ASN A 51 38.38 -64.01 -85.25
C ASN A 51 37.72 -64.97 -86.24
N LEU A 52 37.30 -64.43 -87.40
CA LEU A 52 37.25 -65.07 -88.73
C LEU A 52 37.37 -63.89 -89.72
N GLY A 53 38.54 -63.50 -90.22
CA GLY A 53 39.33 -64.28 -91.17
C GLY A 53 38.50 -64.77 -92.36
N PHE A 54 38.16 -63.86 -93.30
CA PHE A 54 38.04 -64.17 -94.73
C PHE A 54 38.64 -62.94 -95.44
N GLY A 55 39.90 -62.94 -95.89
CA GLY A 55 40.59 -64.04 -96.53
C GLY A 55 40.16 -64.05 -97.98
N GLU A 56 41.09 -63.59 -98.82
CA GLU A 56 41.04 -63.45 -100.26
C GLU A 56 40.28 -64.57 -101.00
N GLY A 57 39.67 -64.20 -102.12
CA GLY A 57 39.31 -65.15 -103.17
C GLY A 57 37.82 -65.20 -103.47
N MET A 58 37.32 -64.15 -104.10
CA MET A 58 36.56 -64.26 -105.34
C MET A 58 36.44 -62.84 -105.90
N THR A 59 37.43 -62.48 -106.72
CA THR A 59 37.25 -61.46 -107.75
C THR A 59 36.07 -61.91 -108.60
N ALA A 60 34.86 -61.44 -108.28
CA ALA A 60 33.73 -61.55 -109.18
C ALA A 60 34.03 -60.59 -110.34
N TYR A 61 34.71 -61.16 -111.34
CA TYR A 61 34.94 -60.55 -112.64
C TYR A 61 33.66 -59.87 -113.11
N ALA A 62 33.78 -58.60 -113.48
CA ALA A 62 32.74 -57.88 -114.19
C ALA A 62 32.48 -58.58 -115.54
N TRP A 63 31.58 -59.57 -115.56
CA TRP A 63 30.97 -60.09 -116.78
C TRP A 63 29.82 -59.19 -117.22
N ASN A 64 30.09 -57.88 -117.30
CA ASN A 64 29.18 -56.85 -117.82
C ASN A 64 29.29 -56.70 -119.35
N ASN A 65 29.80 -57.71 -120.06
CA ASN A 65 30.36 -57.53 -121.41
C ASN A 65 29.79 -58.45 -122.51
N TYR A 66 28.57 -58.99 -122.36
CA TYR A 66 27.96 -59.84 -123.39
C TYR A 66 26.52 -59.44 -123.78
N LEU A 67 26.22 -58.14 -123.81
CA LEU A 67 25.02 -57.60 -124.46
C LEU A 67 25.29 -57.02 -125.86
N TYR A 68 26.49 -57.25 -126.43
CA TYR A 68 26.87 -56.83 -127.78
C TYR A 68 27.70 -57.93 -128.47
N ASN A 69 27.08 -58.67 -129.39
CA ASN A 69 27.72 -59.31 -130.56
C ASN A 69 26.64 -59.94 -131.45
N TYR A 70 26.01 -59.13 -132.29
CA TYR A 70 25.43 -59.60 -133.55
C TYR A 70 26.18 -58.87 -134.68
N ASP A 71 27.43 -59.30 -134.91
CA ASP A 71 28.27 -58.92 -136.04
C ASP A 71 28.37 -60.13 -136.98
N GLY A 72 27.77 -59.94 -138.17
CA GLY A 72 28.20 -60.41 -139.49
C GLY A 72 28.95 -61.73 -139.66
N THR A 73 28.36 -62.66 -140.43
CA THR A 73 28.83 -63.09 -141.78
C THR A 73 28.17 -64.41 -142.21
N ASN A 74 26.96 -64.36 -142.76
CA ASN A 74 26.71 -65.06 -144.04
C ASN A 74 25.51 -64.44 -144.76
N SER A 75 25.69 -64.26 -146.06
CA SER A 75 24.96 -63.32 -146.91
C SER A 75 23.76 -64.00 -147.58
N ASN A 76 22.53 -63.65 -147.19
CA ASN A 76 21.37 -63.45 -148.09
C ASN A 76 20.04 -63.42 -147.30
N SER A 77 19.58 -62.22 -146.94
CA SER A 77 18.21 -61.73 -147.14
C SER A 77 18.07 -60.41 -146.40
N GLY A 78 17.58 -59.39 -147.10
CA GLY A 78 17.61 -58.00 -146.69
C GLY A 78 16.83 -57.67 -145.41
N ALA A 79 17.22 -56.51 -144.87
CA ALA A 79 16.60 -55.71 -143.82
C ALA A 79 15.15 -56.05 -143.42
N ASP A 80 14.95 -56.24 -142.10
CA ASP A 80 13.81 -55.65 -141.40
C ASP A 80 14.28 -55.06 -140.06
N THR A 81 13.76 -53.87 -139.77
CA THR A 81 14.04 -53.01 -138.63
C THR A 81 12.82 -53.03 -137.70
N SER A 82 13.05 -53.05 -136.38
CA SER A 82 12.15 -52.53 -135.31
C SER A 82 11.33 -53.45 -134.40
N GLN A 83 11.73 -54.70 -134.06
CA GLN A 83 10.97 -55.47 -133.05
C GLN A 83 11.69 -56.07 -131.83
N ASP A 84 13.03 -56.07 -131.72
CA ASP A 84 13.70 -56.75 -130.58
C ASP A 84 14.18 -55.72 -129.52
N LYS A 85 13.69 -55.77 -128.27
CA LYS A 85 14.11 -54.85 -127.18
C LYS A 85 14.30 -55.55 -125.81
N PRO A 86 15.52 -55.55 -125.21
CA PRO A 86 15.72 -55.95 -123.81
C PRO A 86 15.31 -54.85 -122.82
N ALA A 87 14.85 -55.23 -121.62
CA ALA A 87 14.26 -54.36 -120.60
C ALA A 87 15.28 -53.46 -119.92
N PHE A 88 16.53 -53.90 -119.83
CA PHE A 88 17.63 -53.12 -119.22
C PHE A 88 18.75 -52.92 -120.22
N PRO A 89 18.65 -51.94 -121.13
CA PRO A 89 19.65 -51.71 -122.16
C PRO A 89 20.98 -51.13 -121.62
N THR A 90 21.04 -50.66 -120.36
CA THR A 90 22.27 -50.14 -119.72
C THR A 90 22.32 -50.47 -118.22
N GLN A 91 23.53 -50.56 -117.64
CA GLN A 91 23.74 -50.73 -116.19
C GLN A 91 23.14 -49.57 -115.38
N GLN A 92 23.15 -48.34 -115.92
CA GLN A 92 22.53 -47.19 -115.26
C GLN A 92 21.01 -47.34 -115.16
N ALA A 93 20.36 -47.87 -116.21
CA ALA A 93 18.93 -48.15 -116.18
C ALA A 93 18.59 -49.20 -115.12
N LEU A 94 19.45 -50.22 -114.96
CA LEU A 94 19.35 -51.22 -113.90
C LEU A 94 19.48 -50.59 -112.51
N THR A 95 20.55 -49.85 -112.24
CA THR A 95 20.78 -49.20 -110.93
C THR A 95 19.65 -48.23 -110.59
N ASN A 96 19.18 -47.45 -111.56
CA ASN A 96 18.06 -46.53 -111.35
C ASN A 96 16.78 -47.28 -111.01
N TRP A 97 16.51 -48.40 -111.70
CA TRP A 97 15.33 -49.21 -111.43
C TRP A 97 15.39 -49.88 -110.06
N VAL A 98 16.55 -50.45 -109.67
CA VAL A 98 16.77 -51.04 -108.34
C VAL A 98 16.62 -49.98 -107.26
N ASN A 99 17.22 -48.80 -107.42
CA ASN A 99 17.08 -47.70 -106.47
C ASN A 99 15.62 -47.23 -106.33
N ALA A 100 14.89 -47.18 -107.44
CA ALA A 100 13.45 -46.87 -107.44
C ALA A 100 12.60 -47.96 -106.78
N GLN A 101 13.13 -49.17 -106.56
CA GLN A 101 12.47 -50.16 -105.72
C GLN A 101 12.59 -49.83 -104.22
N PHE A 102 13.61 -49.09 -103.80
CA PHE A 102 13.78 -48.64 -102.42
C PHE A 102 13.28 -47.21 -102.20
N ASP A 103 12.59 -46.62 -103.19
CA ASP A 103 11.90 -45.34 -103.05
C ASP A 103 10.44 -45.59 -102.67
N PRO A 104 10.00 -45.20 -101.45
CA PRO A 104 8.63 -45.39 -101.01
C PRO A 104 7.58 -44.63 -101.84
N ASN A 105 7.98 -43.74 -102.77
CA ASN A 105 7.06 -42.87 -103.53
C ASN A 105 6.75 -43.32 -104.98
N ASN A 106 7.23 -44.47 -105.44
CA ASN A 106 7.08 -44.91 -106.84
C ASN A 106 5.70 -45.58 -107.13
N LYS A 107 4.96 -45.14 -108.17
CA LYS A 107 3.58 -45.60 -108.45
C LYS A 107 3.42 -47.06 -108.92
N ASN A 108 4.48 -47.72 -109.40
CA ASN A 108 4.46 -49.16 -109.70
C ASN A 108 4.69 -50.04 -108.45
N TYR A 109 5.01 -49.43 -107.31
CA TYR A 109 5.30 -50.11 -106.04
C TYR A 109 4.06 -50.79 -105.41
N VAL A 110 2.85 -50.44 -105.81
CA VAL A 110 1.61 -50.70 -105.04
C VAL A 110 0.76 -51.86 -105.60
N GLN A 111 1.00 -52.38 -106.81
CA GLN A 111 0.09 -53.39 -107.41
C GLN A 111 0.54 -54.86 -107.32
N GLN A 112 1.71 -55.17 -106.76
CA GLN A 112 2.19 -56.56 -106.58
C GLN A 112 2.62 -56.91 -105.14
N THR A 113 2.57 -55.96 -104.22
CA THR A 113 3.28 -56.02 -102.92
C THR A 113 2.44 -56.59 -101.77
N ASP A 114 1.11 -56.47 -101.78
CA ASP A 114 0.32 -56.91 -100.62
C ASP A 114 0.15 -58.43 -100.51
N GLN A 115 0.21 -59.18 -101.61
CA GLN A 115 0.10 -60.65 -101.57
C GLN A 115 1.47 -61.33 -101.38
N ASN A 116 2.55 -60.74 -101.91
CA ASN A 116 3.90 -61.33 -101.86
C ASN A 116 4.65 -61.04 -100.55
N VAL A 117 4.36 -59.94 -99.87
CA VAL A 117 5.00 -59.59 -98.58
C VAL A 117 4.50 -60.52 -97.47
N ALA A 118 3.19 -60.81 -97.42
CA ALA A 118 2.61 -61.74 -96.45
C ALA A 118 3.14 -63.18 -96.63
N ASP A 119 3.25 -63.64 -97.88
CA ASP A 119 3.75 -64.99 -98.18
C ASP A 119 5.27 -65.14 -97.94
N THR A 120 6.02 -64.03 -98.02
CA THR A 120 7.47 -64.03 -97.74
C THR A 120 7.76 -63.91 -96.24
N LEU A 121 6.97 -63.14 -95.49
CA LEU A 121 7.05 -63.08 -94.01
C LEU A 121 6.72 -64.42 -93.36
N ALA A 122 5.73 -65.15 -93.90
CA ALA A 122 5.34 -66.45 -93.38
C ALA A 122 6.41 -67.54 -93.59
N GLN A 123 7.38 -67.32 -94.50
CA GLN A 123 8.44 -68.28 -94.82
C GLN A 123 9.81 -67.93 -94.21
N SER A 124 10.06 -66.70 -93.76
CA SER A 124 11.37 -66.25 -93.23
C SER A 124 11.50 -66.30 -91.70
N GLY A 125 10.38 -66.36 -90.96
CA GLY A 125 10.39 -66.40 -89.50
C GLY A 125 10.78 -65.07 -88.81
N LEU A 126 10.91 -63.97 -89.55
CA LEU A 126 11.19 -62.64 -89.00
C LEU A 126 9.89 -61.98 -88.48
N SER A 127 9.99 -61.22 -87.38
CA SER A 127 8.87 -60.42 -86.89
C SER A 127 8.65 -59.19 -87.79
N GLN A 128 7.41 -58.73 -87.91
CA GLN A 128 7.05 -57.52 -88.67
C GLN A 128 7.89 -56.31 -88.23
N SER A 129 8.12 -56.16 -86.93
CA SER A 129 8.97 -55.10 -86.37
C SER A 129 10.45 -55.20 -86.75
N ALA A 130 10.98 -56.41 -86.93
CA ALA A 130 12.35 -56.61 -87.39
C ALA A 130 12.46 -56.33 -88.89
N TYR A 131 11.47 -56.74 -89.68
CA TYR A 131 11.41 -56.44 -91.11
C TYR A 131 11.33 -54.93 -91.36
N ASP A 132 10.43 -54.22 -90.67
CA ASP A 132 10.23 -52.77 -90.83
C ASP A 132 11.47 -51.97 -90.39
N ALA A 133 12.18 -52.41 -89.34
CA ALA A 133 13.44 -51.81 -88.91
C ALA A 133 14.60 -52.01 -89.90
N LEU A 134 14.56 -53.08 -90.71
CA LEU A 134 15.59 -53.42 -91.70
C LEU A 134 15.35 -52.70 -93.05
N THR A 135 14.09 -52.43 -93.40
CA THR A 135 13.73 -51.81 -94.69
C THR A 135 13.89 -50.29 -94.73
N ASP A 136 13.93 -49.58 -93.60
CA ASP A 136 13.68 -48.14 -93.60
C ASP A 136 14.85 -47.23 -93.17
N ASN A 137 16.05 -47.74 -92.83
CA ASN A 137 17.21 -46.85 -92.61
C ASN A 137 18.61 -47.45 -92.74
N ALA A 138 18.77 -48.66 -93.28
CA ALA A 138 20.10 -49.25 -93.43
C ALA A 138 20.70 -48.91 -94.82
N LYS A 139 21.79 -48.13 -94.84
CA LYS A 139 22.79 -48.20 -95.93
C LYS A 139 23.56 -49.55 -95.94
N GLY A 140 23.17 -50.51 -95.11
CA GLY A 140 23.75 -51.85 -95.04
C GLY A 140 22.88 -52.90 -95.75
N VAL A 141 23.31 -53.28 -96.96
CA VAL A 141 23.21 -54.60 -97.65
C VAL A 141 21.91 -55.43 -97.59
N ILE A 142 20.76 -54.92 -97.15
CA ILE A 142 19.53 -55.72 -97.12
C ILE A 142 18.63 -55.35 -98.29
N GLY A 143 18.58 -56.25 -99.25
CA GLY A 143 17.72 -56.17 -100.42
C GLY A 143 16.28 -56.60 -100.18
N LYS A 144 15.47 -56.64 -101.25
CA LYS A 144 14.12 -57.19 -101.24
C LYS A 144 13.83 -58.01 -102.50
N PHE A 145 12.86 -58.91 -102.44
CA PHE A 145 12.40 -59.66 -103.62
C PHE A 145 11.46 -58.80 -104.48
N VAL A 146 11.68 -58.81 -105.79
CA VAL A 146 10.90 -58.06 -106.80
C VAL A 146 10.74 -58.89 -108.08
N ASP A 147 9.76 -58.56 -108.90
CA ASP A 147 9.60 -59.13 -110.25
C ASP A 147 10.28 -58.25 -111.29
N LEU A 148 11.02 -58.86 -112.24
CA LEU A 148 11.61 -58.12 -113.34
C LEU A 148 10.57 -57.81 -114.43
N PRO A 149 10.74 -56.69 -115.17
CA PRO A 149 9.98 -56.42 -116.38
C PRO A 149 10.15 -57.58 -117.40
N ALA A 150 9.14 -57.78 -118.25
CA ALA A 150 9.22 -58.76 -119.34
C ALA A 150 9.93 -58.18 -120.57
N ASP A 151 10.80 -58.99 -121.18
CA ASP A 151 11.48 -58.75 -122.45
C ASP A 151 10.69 -59.39 -123.58
N THR A 152 10.24 -58.63 -124.58
CA THR A 152 9.38 -59.17 -125.65
C THR A 152 10.08 -59.21 -127.01
N HIS A 153 9.70 -60.21 -127.82
CA HIS A 153 10.17 -60.45 -129.18
C HIS A 153 11.70 -60.51 -129.32
N LEU A 154 12.40 -61.20 -128.42
CA LEU A 154 13.87 -61.20 -128.40
C LEU A 154 14.55 -61.99 -129.54
N THR A 155 13.81 -62.78 -130.32
CA THR A 155 14.37 -63.56 -131.45
C THR A 155 13.30 -64.03 -132.41
N GLN A 156 13.69 -64.35 -133.64
CA GLN A 156 12.84 -65.01 -134.65
C GLN A 156 13.26 -66.50 -134.85
N GLY A 157 12.32 -67.41 -134.71
CA GLY A 157 12.43 -68.86 -134.86
C GLY A 157 11.64 -69.39 -136.07
N PRO A 158 11.56 -70.73 -136.27
CA PRO A 158 10.89 -71.34 -137.41
C PRO A 158 9.44 -70.84 -137.56
N ASP A 159 8.98 -70.72 -138.80
CA ASP A 159 7.67 -70.14 -139.18
C ASP A 159 7.44 -68.68 -138.74
N ASN A 160 8.50 -67.84 -138.75
CA ASN A 160 8.46 -66.44 -138.29
C ASN A 160 7.93 -66.29 -136.84
N GLY A 161 8.35 -67.18 -135.94
CA GLY A 161 7.89 -67.14 -134.55
C GLY A 161 8.82 -66.39 -133.58
N ASN A 162 8.31 -65.62 -132.62
CA ASN A 162 9.10 -64.85 -131.65
C ASN A 162 9.03 -65.37 -130.20
N PHE A 163 9.99 -65.00 -129.34
CA PHE A 163 9.99 -65.34 -127.91
C PHE A 163 9.97 -64.14 -126.97
N ASP A 164 9.18 -64.23 -125.90
CA ASP A 164 9.14 -63.28 -124.78
C ASP A 164 9.72 -63.93 -123.51
N TYR A 165 10.44 -63.18 -122.66
CA TYR A 165 11.14 -63.67 -121.46
C TYR A 165 10.80 -62.80 -120.23
N GLN A 166 10.66 -63.40 -119.05
CA GLN A 166 10.48 -62.67 -117.79
C GLN A 166 11.04 -63.45 -116.59
N ALA A 167 11.75 -62.78 -115.67
CA ALA A 167 12.13 -63.37 -114.38
C ALA A 167 11.33 -62.74 -113.24
N LYS A 168 10.77 -63.58 -112.37
CA LYS A 168 10.00 -63.14 -111.20
C LYS A 168 10.69 -63.56 -109.92
N ARG A 169 10.43 -62.81 -108.84
CA ARG A 169 11.00 -63.00 -107.50
C ARG A 169 12.52 -63.08 -107.51
N VAL A 170 13.14 -62.07 -108.09
CA VAL A 170 14.58 -61.83 -107.98
C VAL A 170 14.86 -60.95 -106.77
N PHE A 171 15.96 -61.16 -106.08
CA PHE A 171 16.37 -60.34 -104.94
C PHE A 171 17.17 -59.13 -105.43
N VAL A 172 16.68 -57.92 -105.19
CA VAL A 172 17.45 -56.71 -105.48
C VAL A 172 18.06 -56.15 -104.22
N ARG A 173 19.34 -55.77 -104.23
CA ARG A 173 20.00 -55.09 -103.10
C ARG A 173 20.86 -53.92 -103.57
N ARG A 174 21.32 -53.09 -102.64
CA ARG A 174 22.38 -52.11 -102.87
C ARG A 174 23.70 -52.66 -102.33
N ASP A 175 24.77 -52.53 -103.11
CA ASP A 175 26.12 -52.81 -102.61
C ASP A 175 26.63 -51.67 -101.71
N ALA A 176 27.81 -51.85 -101.10
CA ALA A 176 28.44 -50.88 -100.20
C ALA A 176 28.73 -49.50 -100.86
N ASN A 177 28.69 -49.42 -102.18
CA ASN A 177 28.89 -48.18 -102.95
C ASN A 177 27.56 -47.56 -103.42
N GLY A 178 26.42 -48.16 -103.06
CA GLY A 178 25.09 -47.72 -103.44
C GLY A 178 24.64 -48.17 -104.83
N ASN A 179 25.36 -49.08 -105.50
CA ASN A 179 24.95 -49.62 -106.80
C ASN A 179 23.88 -50.71 -106.61
N GLY A 180 22.88 -50.70 -107.50
CA GLY A 180 21.83 -51.72 -107.50
C GLY A 180 22.33 -53.05 -108.08
N GLN A 181 22.09 -54.14 -107.37
CA GLN A 181 22.35 -55.52 -107.81
C GLN A 181 21.04 -56.28 -107.90
N ILE A 182 20.84 -57.05 -108.99
CA ILE A 182 19.84 -58.11 -109.07
C ILE A 182 20.55 -59.44 -108.80
N LEU A 183 20.04 -60.18 -107.83
CA LEU A 183 20.50 -61.50 -107.42
C LEU A 183 19.34 -62.46 -107.58
N TYR A 184 19.52 -63.49 -108.38
CA TYR A 184 18.52 -64.52 -108.57
C TYR A 184 18.71 -65.55 -107.46
N VAL A 185 17.66 -65.90 -106.73
CA VAL A 185 17.78 -66.78 -105.56
C VAL A 185 17.20 -68.14 -105.94
N PRO A 186 18.01 -69.22 -105.94
CA PRO A 186 17.54 -70.56 -106.27
C PRO A 186 16.33 -70.97 -105.41
N GLY A 187 15.34 -71.64 -106.02
CA GLY A 187 14.08 -72.03 -105.38
C GLY A 187 13.12 -70.88 -105.06
N LYS A 188 13.52 -69.61 -105.25
CA LYS A 188 12.65 -68.44 -105.10
C LYS A 188 12.38 -67.74 -106.43
N THR A 189 13.39 -67.62 -107.27
CA THR A 189 13.29 -67.02 -108.61
C THR A 189 12.66 -68.00 -109.62
N THR A 190 11.79 -67.49 -110.49
CA THR A 190 11.19 -68.25 -111.61
C THR A 190 11.33 -67.50 -112.93
N PHE A 191 11.79 -68.17 -113.98
CA PHE A 191 11.88 -67.65 -115.34
C PHE A 191 10.67 -68.11 -116.16
N TYR A 192 10.12 -67.24 -116.99
CA TYR A 192 8.93 -67.45 -117.82
C TYR A 192 9.24 -67.09 -119.27
N ILE A 193 8.82 -67.93 -120.22
CA ILE A 193 9.13 -67.76 -121.65
C ILE A 193 7.95 -68.11 -122.52
N THR A 194 7.54 -67.22 -123.41
CA THR A 194 6.39 -67.42 -124.29
C THR A 194 6.85 -67.53 -125.74
N TYR A 195 6.43 -68.57 -126.45
CA TYR A 195 6.68 -68.71 -127.88
C TYR A 195 5.46 -68.24 -128.68
N HIS A 196 5.68 -67.41 -129.69
CA HIS A 196 4.64 -66.86 -130.56
C HIS A 196 4.97 -67.25 -132.00
N SER A 197 4.03 -67.73 -132.81
CA SER A 197 4.26 -68.01 -134.23
C SER A 197 3.02 -67.71 -135.05
N THR A 198 3.22 -67.23 -136.28
CA THR A 198 2.13 -66.99 -137.23
C THR A 198 1.43 -68.28 -137.66
N ASN A 199 2.07 -69.44 -137.46
CA ASN A 199 1.47 -70.76 -137.59
C ASN A 199 0.97 -71.25 -136.21
N PRO A 200 -0.34 -71.36 -135.97
CA PRO A 200 -0.87 -71.76 -134.66
C PRO A 200 -0.57 -73.22 -134.29
N ASN A 201 -0.18 -74.06 -135.26
CA ASN A 201 0.19 -75.46 -135.02
C ASN A 201 1.70 -75.67 -134.89
N SER A 202 2.51 -74.62 -134.95
CA SER A 202 3.96 -74.74 -134.73
C SER A 202 4.25 -74.94 -133.24
N SER A 203 5.28 -75.74 -132.97
CA SER A 203 5.78 -75.96 -131.62
C SER A 203 7.28 -76.09 -131.67
N VAL A 204 7.96 -75.50 -130.69
CA VAL A 204 9.39 -75.62 -130.48
C VAL A 204 9.64 -76.43 -129.22
N THR A 205 10.73 -77.20 -129.19
CA THR A 205 11.21 -77.76 -127.93
C THR A 205 12.31 -76.83 -127.42
N LEU A 206 12.13 -76.29 -126.21
CA LEU A 206 13.11 -75.50 -125.50
C LEU A 206 13.94 -76.41 -124.62
N SER A 207 15.25 -76.19 -124.63
CA SER A 207 16.19 -76.81 -123.70
C SER A 207 16.69 -75.74 -122.74
N TYR A 208 16.53 -75.97 -121.44
CA TYR A 208 17.19 -75.18 -120.41
C TYR A 208 18.55 -75.82 -120.14
N GLN A 209 19.60 -75.02 -120.22
CA GLN A 209 20.96 -75.49 -119.99
C GLN A 209 21.66 -74.64 -118.96
N VAL A 210 22.34 -75.28 -118.01
CA VAL A 210 23.26 -74.62 -117.10
C VAL A 210 24.68 -74.94 -117.55
N ASN A 211 25.46 -73.92 -117.93
CA ASN A 211 26.83 -74.07 -118.43
C ASN A 211 26.95 -75.19 -119.50
N ASP A 212 26.05 -75.15 -120.51
CA ASP A 212 25.88 -76.10 -121.62
C ASP A 212 25.40 -77.53 -121.28
N ASN A 213 25.18 -77.86 -120.00
CA ASN A 213 24.52 -79.11 -119.62
C ASN A 213 23.00 -78.95 -119.68
N GLU A 214 22.35 -79.79 -120.45
CA GLU A 214 20.90 -79.83 -120.56
C GLU A 214 20.25 -80.37 -119.28
N ILE A 215 19.48 -79.51 -118.63
CA ILE A 215 18.86 -79.77 -117.33
C ILE A 215 17.35 -80.00 -117.46
N ASP A 216 16.70 -79.43 -118.49
CA ASP A 216 15.28 -79.71 -118.78
C ASP A 216 14.91 -79.47 -120.25
N LYS A 217 13.91 -80.20 -120.77
CA LYS A 217 13.33 -80.05 -122.12
C LYS A 217 11.84 -79.81 -122.02
N LEU A 218 11.38 -78.71 -122.61
CA LEU A 218 9.97 -78.38 -122.64
C LEU A 218 9.48 -78.11 -124.06
N LYS A 219 8.45 -78.83 -124.49
CA LYS A 219 7.78 -78.54 -125.75
C LYS A 219 6.77 -77.41 -125.54
N VAL A 220 6.91 -76.33 -126.31
CA VAL A 220 6.08 -75.13 -126.23
C VAL A 220 5.44 -74.89 -127.58
N SER A 221 4.11 -74.87 -127.61
CA SER A 221 3.34 -74.54 -128.82
C SER A 221 3.17 -73.03 -128.97
N SER A 222 2.92 -72.56 -130.18
CA SER A 222 2.61 -71.14 -130.46
C SER A 222 1.51 -70.62 -129.52
N GLY A 223 1.78 -69.49 -128.85
CA GLY A 223 0.91 -68.84 -127.88
C GLY A 223 1.00 -69.35 -126.43
N GLN A 224 1.87 -70.33 -126.12
CA GLN A 224 2.03 -70.86 -124.76
C GLN A 224 3.29 -70.33 -124.05
N THR A 225 3.19 -70.21 -122.72
CA THR A 225 4.29 -69.83 -121.83
C THR A 225 4.84 -71.05 -121.08
N ALA A 226 6.13 -71.27 -121.21
CA ALA A 226 6.96 -72.13 -120.40
C ALA A 226 7.43 -71.42 -119.13
N SER A 227 7.67 -72.16 -118.05
CA SER A 227 8.38 -71.61 -116.89
C SER A 227 9.37 -72.59 -116.32
N TYR A 228 10.47 -72.06 -115.80
CA TYR A 228 11.51 -72.83 -115.12
C TYR A 228 11.96 -72.10 -113.85
N SER A 229 11.87 -72.78 -112.71
CA SER A 229 12.35 -72.31 -111.41
C SER A 229 13.57 -73.14 -111.04
N PRO A 230 14.79 -72.60 -111.16
CA PRO A 230 15.96 -73.40 -110.85
C PRO A 230 16.04 -73.64 -109.34
N THR A 231 16.33 -74.87 -108.96
CA THR A 231 16.61 -75.28 -107.59
C THR A 231 18.07 -75.02 -107.23
N GLU A 232 18.39 -75.02 -105.94
CA GLU A 232 19.76 -74.86 -105.45
C GLU A 232 20.69 -75.98 -105.96
N SER A 233 20.15 -77.19 -106.13
CA SER A 233 20.85 -78.33 -106.75
C SER A 233 21.19 -78.10 -108.22
N ASP A 234 20.33 -77.43 -108.98
CA ASP A 234 20.55 -77.18 -110.42
C ASP A 234 21.75 -76.26 -110.66
N PHE A 235 22.05 -75.38 -109.70
CA PHE A 235 23.21 -74.49 -109.75
C PHE A 235 24.45 -75.09 -109.10
N THR A 236 24.34 -75.70 -107.92
CA THR A 236 25.50 -76.21 -107.17
C THR A 236 26.18 -77.41 -107.83
N ALA A 237 25.45 -78.27 -108.54
CA ALA A 237 26.04 -79.41 -109.22
C ALA A 237 26.90 -79.02 -110.43
N HIS A 238 26.66 -77.85 -111.04
CA HIS A 238 27.17 -77.46 -112.35
C HIS A 238 27.76 -76.03 -112.39
N ALA A 239 28.02 -75.41 -111.24
CA ALA A 239 28.64 -74.08 -111.15
C ALA A 239 30.09 -74.08 -111.66
N ASN A 240 30.49 -72.98 -112.30
CA ASN A 240 31.87 -72.72 -112.68
C ASN A 240 32.74 -72.53 -111.41
N GLN A 241 34.06 -72.65 -111.52
CA GLN A 241 34.98 -72.50 -110.38
C GLN A 241 34.94 -71.12 -109.71
N ASP A 242 34.45 -70.09 -110.40
CA ASP A 242 34.24 -68.73 -109.89
C ASP A 242 32.86 -68.53 -109.25
N GLY A 243 32.11 -69.62 -109.06
CA GLY A 243 30.76 -69.61 -108.53
C GLY A 243 29.72 -69.08 -109.51
N SER A 244 30.09 -68.65 -110.72
CA SER A 244 29.14 -68.15 -111.72
C SER A 244 28.38 -69.29 -112.41
N VAL A 245 27.14 -69.02 -112.80
CA VAL A 245 26.34 -69.92 -113.62
C VAL A 245 25.68 -69.14 -114.74
N THR A 246 25.78 -69.65 -115.98
CA THR A 246 25.02 -69.12 -117.10
C THR A 246 23.85 -70.05 -117.39
N LEU A 247 22.63 -69.50 -117.35
CA LEU A 247 21.43 -70.19 -117.83
C LEU A 247 21.25 -69.86 -119.30
N ASN A 248 21.22 -70.90 -120.12
CA ASN A 248 21.14 -70.78 -121.55
C ASN A 248 19.95 -71.53 -122.08
N MET A 249 19.39 -71.00 -123.16
CA MET A 249 18.23 -71.60 -123.79
C MET A 249 18.42 -71.82 -125.25
N ARG A 250 18.05 -73.02 -125.69
CA ARG A 250 18.09 -73.40 -127.11
C ARG A 250 16.71 -73.84 -127.56
N TYR A 251 16.39 -73.65 -128.84
CA TYR A 251 15.17 -74.20 -129.46
C TYR A 251 15.51 -75.11 -130.66
N ASN A 252 14.66 -76.13 -130.90
CA ASN A 252 14.78 -77.09 -132.01
C ASN A 252 13.67 -76.89 -133.05
N ALA A 253 14.03 -76.85 -134.35
CA ALA A 253 13.09 -76.70 -135.48
C ALA A 253 12.77 -78.04 -136.17
N SER A 254 11.76 -78.08 -137.05
CA SER A 254 11.19 -79.31 -137.65
C SER A 254 12.15 -80.17 -138.51
N ASP A 255 13.36 -79.69 -138.79
CA ASP A 255 14.46 -80.39 -139.45
C ASP A 255 15.45 -81.05 -138.46
N GLY A 256 15.19 -80.95 -137.14
CA GLY A 256 15.88 -81.69 -136.08
C GLY A 256 17.13 -81.01 -135.50
N ASN A 257 17.55 -79.85 -136.02
CA ASN A 257 18.71 -79.10 -135.54
C ASN A 257 18.32 -78.00 -134.51
N TRP A 258 19.26 -77.63 -133.64
CA TRP A 258 19.10 -76.56 -132.64
C TRP A 258 19.70 -75.25 -133.16
N TYR A 259 18.94 -74.16 -133.16
CA TYR A 259 19.27 -72.98 -133.98
C TYR A 259 19.57 -71.68 -133.24
N ALA A 260 19.39 -71.58 -131.92
CA ALA A 260 19.73 -70.36 -131.18
C ALA A 260 20.17 -70.65 -129.75
N TYR A 261 20.95 -69.72 -129.18
CA TYR A 261 21.41 -69.72 -127.79
C TYR A 261 21.10 -68.37 -127.18
N PHE A 262 20.31 -68.36 -126.10
CA PHE A 262 20.00 -67.17 -125.32
C PHE A 262 20.70 -67.26 -123.97
N PRO A 263 21.86 -66.60 -123.79
CA PRO A 263 22.47 -66.50 -122.49
C PRO A 263 21.74 -65.41 -121.69
N ASN A 264 21.16 -65.77 -120.55
CA ASN A 264 20.79 -64.80 -119.53
C ASN A 264 21.83 -64.91 -118.40
N PRO A 265 22.82 -63.99 -118.31
CA PRO A 265 23.80 -64.03 -117.24
C PRO A 265 23.10 -63.73 -115.91
N ILE A 266 23.19 -64.68 -114.99
CA ILE A 266 22.47 -64.65 -113.72
C ILE A 266 23.49 -64.74 -112.58
N SER A 267 23.57 -63.69 -111.76
CA SER A 267 24.26 -63.74 -110.46
C SER A 267 23.32 -64.32 -109.42
N TYR A 268 23.74 -65.33 -108.65
CA TYR A 268 22.92 -65.92 -107.58
C TYR A 268 23.58 -65.79 -106.20
N GLU A 269 22.76 -65.88 -105.15
CA GLU A 269 23.22 -65.90 -103.76
C GLU A 269 22.41 -66.93 -102.96
N LEU A 270 23.10 -67.71 -102.12
CA LEU A 270 22.50 -68.74 -101.29
C LEU A 270 21.78 -68.09 -100.10
N GLN A 271 20.59 -68.60 -99.74
CA GLN A 271 19.75 -68.04 -98.67
C GLN A 271 20.49 -67.89 -97.32
N ALA A 272 21.36 -68.85 -96.98
CA ALA A 272 22.08 -68.85 -95.70
C ALA A 272 23.09 -67.69 -95.54
N ASN A 273 23.56 -67.10 -96.63
CA ASN A 273 24.44 -65.93 -96.56
C ASN A 273 23.64 -64.65 -96.31
N LEU A 274 22.46 -64.54 -96.91
CA LEU A 274 21.55 -63.42 -96.70
C LEU A 274 21.12 -63.30 -95.22
N ASP A 275 20.83 -64.42 -94.55
CA ASP A 275 20.41 -64.41 -93.14
C ASP A 275 21.53 -63.96 -92.17
N LYS A 276 22.80 -64.22 -92.50
CA LYS A 276 23.95 -63.78 -91.69
C LYS A 276 24.17 -62.27 -91.77
N ASP A 277 24.04 -61.71 -92.97
CA ASP A 277 24.19 -60.27 -93.19
C ASP A 277 23.12 -59.48 -92.41
N VAL A 278 21.90 -60.00 -92.34
CA VAL A 278 20.79 -59.44 -91.55
C VAL A 278 21.09 -59.44 -90.04
N ALA A 279 21.61 -60.55 -89.51
CA ALA A 279 21.89 -60.67 -88.07
C ALA A 279 23.03 -59.74 -87.61
N GLN A 280 24.06 -59.54 -88.44
CA GLN A 280 25.19 -58.67 -88.12
C GLN A 280 24.78 -57.19 -88.06
N ALA A 281 23.96 -56.72 -89.00
CA ALA A 281 23.45 -55.35 -89.00
C ALA A 281 22.65 -54.98 -87.73
N SER A 282 21.86 -55.93 -87.20
CA SER A 282 21.07 -55.72 -85.98
C SER A 282 21.94 -55.55 -84.72
N LYS A 283 23.06 -56.28 -84.63
CA LYS A 283 24.00 -56.21 -83.49
C LYS A 283 24.75 -54.87 -83.42
N ASP A 284 25.13 -54.33 -84.57
CA ASP A 284 25.87 -53.05 -84.64
C ASP A 284 24.96 -51.87 -84.25
N GLN A 285 23.68 -51.92 -84.61
CA GLN A 285 22.68 -50.93 -84.20
C GLN A 285 22.45 -50.91 -82.68
N GLN A 286 22.41 -52.09 -82.04
CA GLN A 286 22.27 -52.19 -80.59
C GLN A 286 23.49 -51.64 -79.83
N THR A 287 24.68 -51.80 -80.39
CA THR A 287 25.93 -51.27 -79.81
C THR A 287 25.96 -49.74 -79.87
N LEU A 288 25.52 -49.13 -80.98
CA LEU A 288 25.45 -47.67 -81.13
C LEU A 288 24.45 -47.02 -80.16
N ALA A 289 23.29 -47.65 -79.94
CA ALA A 289 22.31 -47.17 -78.96
C ALA A 289 22.92 -47.12 -77.54
N THR A 290 23.65 -48.17 -77.16
CA THR A 290 24.31 -48.25 -75.85
C THR A 290 25.40 -47.18 -75.66
N ASP A 291 26.17 -46.87 -76.71
CA ASP A 291 27.21 -45.82 -76.63
C ASP A 291 26.58 -44.43 -76.50
N ARG A 292 25.51 -44.12 -77.25
CA ARG A 292 24.76 -42.85 -77.09
C ARG A 292 24.29 -42.65 -75.65
N ASP A 293 23.66 -43.66 -75.07
CA ASP A 293 23.19 -43.59 -73.69
C ASP A 293 24.34 -43.33 -72.72
N THR A 294 25.47 -44.00 -72.92
CA THR A 294 26.68 -43.82 -72.09
C THR A 294 27.24 -42.40 -72.19
N LYS A 295 27.31 -41.82 -73.39
CA LYS A 295 27.82 -40.45 -73.59
C LYS A 295 26.86 -39.40 -73.03
N THR A 296 25.55 -39.56 -73.24
CA THR A 296 24.53 -38.68 -72.67
C THR A 296 24.54 -38.75 -71.13
N GLN A 297 24.75 -39.93 -70.53
CA GLN A 297 24.91 -40.05 -69.07
C GLN A 297 26.16 -39.34 -68.55
N ALA A 298 27.29 -39.40 -69.26
CA ALA A 298 28.51 -38.67 -68.87
C ALA A 298 28.33 -37.14 -68.96
N MET A 299 27.58 -36.67 -69.97
CA MET A 299 27.18 -35.28 -70.10
C MET A 299 26.23 -34.84 -68.97
N GLN A 300 25.26 -35.69 -68.61
CA GLN A 300 24.37 -35.46 -67.47
C GLN A 300 25.15 -35.35 -66.16
N ALA A 301 26.13 -36.22 -65.92
CA ALA A 301 26.98 -36.14 -64.73
C ALA A 301 27.74 -34.80 -64.62
N THR A 302 28.07 -34.17 -65.75
CA THR A 302 28.69 -32.83 -65.77
C THR A 302 27.68 -31.75 -65.35
N VAL A 303 26.44 -31.82 -65.85
CA VAL A 303 25.36 -30.92 -65.46
C VAL A 303 24.94 -31.13 -64.00
N ASP A 304 24.85 -32.36 -63.52
CA ASP A 304 24.51 -32.69 -62.13
C ASP A 304 25.48 -32.06 -61.12
N LYS A 305 26.76 -31.95 -61.49
CA LYS A 305 27.78 -31.26 -60.69
C LYS A 305 27.52 -29.75 -60.60
N VAL A 306 27.07 -29.13 -61.69
CA VAL A 306 26.71 -27.70 -61.70
C VAL A 306 25.39 -27.47 -60.94
N THR A 307 24.39 -28.34 -61.14
CA THR A 307 23.13 -28.36 -60.38
C THR A 307 23.37 -28.43 -58.87
N SER A 308 24.30 -29.29 -58.42
CA SER A 308 24.65 -29.39 -57.00
C SER A 308 25.26 -28.11 -56.43
N SER A 309 26.03 -27.35 -57.24
CA SER A 309 26.55 -26.05 -56.83
C SER A 309 25.44 -25.00 -56.74
N ILE A 310 24.53 -24.95 -57.72
CA ILE A 310 23.36 -24.06 -57.73
C ILE A 310 22.44 -24.33 -56.52
N ASP A 311 22.17 -25.60 -56.21
CA ASP A 311 21.36 -25.99 -55.05
C ASP A 311 22.00 -25.53 -53.74
N ALA A 312 23.34 -25.57 -53.65
CA ALA A 312 24.11 -25.13 -52.49
C ALA A 312 24.31 -23.61 -52.42
N ASP A 313 24.09 -22.87 -53.52
CA ASP A 313 24.27 -21.43 -53.55
C ASP A 313 23.24 -20.74 -52.65
N LYS A 314 23.68 -20.07 -51.59
CA LYS A 314 22.79 -19.37 -50.66
C LYS A 314 22.29 -18.03 -51.19
N THR A 315 22.96 -17.49 -52.21
CA THR A 315 22.68 -16.16 -52.79
C THR A 315 21.50 -16.15 -53.76
N LEU A 316 21.05 -17.33 -54.20
CA LEU A 316 19.88 -17.50 -55.05
C LEU A 316 18.66 -17.92 -54.22
N THR A 317 17.49 -17.39 -54.57
CA THR A 317 16.21 -17.87 -54.07
C THR A 317 15.86 -19.25 -54.64
N ALA A 318 14.94 -19.97 -54.00
CA ALA A 318 14.47 -21.26 -54.52
C ALA A 318 13.93 -21.17 -55.96
N ALA A 319 13.30 -20.05 -56.33
CA ALA A 319 12.79 -19.82 -57.68
C ALA A 319 13.91 -19.63 -58.71
N GLU A 320 14.96 -18.88 -58.36
CA GLU A 320 16.12 -18.65 -59.23
C GLU A 320 16.92 -19.94 -59.43
N LYS A 321 17.13 -20.72 -58.36
CA LYS A 321 17.76 -22.05 -58.44
C LYS A 321 17.03 -22.96 -59.41
N GLN A 322 15.71 -23.07 -59.27
CA GLN A 322 14.90 -23.92 -60.14
C GLN A 322 14.97 -23.49 -61.61
N ALA A 323 15.03 -22.18 -61.88
CA ALA A 323 15.17 -21.67 -63.24
C ALA A 323 16.53 -22.05 -63.86
N GLU A 324 17.63 -21.92 -63.09
CA GLU A 324 18.97 -22.27 -63.57
C GLU A 324 19.15 -23.77 -63.78
N ILE A 325 18.67 -24.60 -62.85
CA ILE A 325 18.71 -26.07 -62.97
C ILE A 325 17.94 -26.52 -64.21
N THR A 326 16.78 -25.92 -64.48
CA THR A 326 15.98 -26.22 -65.68
C THR A 326 16.75 -25.85 -66.95
N ALA A 327 17.40 -24.69 -66.98
CA ALA A 327 18.22 -24.26 -68.12
C ALA A 327 19.41 -25.21 -68.37
N ASN A 328 20.09 -25.66 -67.31
CA ASN A 328 21.23 -26.57 -67.44
C ASN A 328 20.81 -27.98 -67.89
N ASN A 329 19.71 -28.52 -67.37
CA ASN A 329 19.17 -29.81 -67.80
C ASN A 329 18.70 -29.79 -69.27
N GLN A 330 18.26 -28.63 -69.77
CA GLN A 330 17.91 -28.48 -71.18
C GLN A 330 19.13 -28.67 -72.09
N LEU A 331 20.36 -28.33 -71.65
CA LEU A 331 21.58 -28.55 -72.43
C LEU A 331 21.82 -30.04 -72.71
N VAL A 332 21.60 -30.91 -71.73
CA VAL A 332 21.74 -32.37 -71.90
C VAL A 332 20.66 -32.91 -72.83
N THR A 333 19.42 -32.41 -72.70
CA THR A 333 18.31 -32.78 -73.60
C THR A 333 18.63 -32.41 -75.06
N ASN A 334 19.20 -31.22 -75.28
CA ASN A 334 19.63 -30.76 -76.60
C ASN A 334 20.76 -31.63 -77.14
N ALA A 335 21.76 -31.98 -76.31
CA ALA A 335 22.85 -32.86 -76.69
C ALA A 335 22.37 -34.28 -77.04
N ALA A 336 21.45 -34.85 -76.26
CA ALA A 336 20.83 -36.15 -76.55
C ALA A 336 20.09 -36.16 -77.89
N THR A 337 19.38 -35.07 -78.19
CA THR A 337 18.68 -34.89 -79.48
C THR A 337 19.67 -34.78 -80.64
N SER A 338 20.78 -34.06 -80.47
CA SER A 338 21.84 -33.95 -81.48
C SER A 338 22.46 -35.31 -81.80
N LEU A 339 22.85 -36.06 -80.77
CA LEU A 339 23.47 -37.38 -80.92
C LEU A 339 22.53 -38.43 -81.54
N ALA A 340 21.21 -38.27 -81.36
CA ALA A 340 20.22 -39.15 -81.98
C ALA A 340 20.14 -39.00 -83.51
N SER A 341 20.66 -37.92 -84.09
CA SER A 341 20.62 -37.64 -85.53
C SER A 341 21.75 -38.30 -86.35
N HIS A 342 22.66 -39.03 -85.71
CA HIS A 342 23.81 -39.68 -86.35
C HIS A 342 23.64 -41.21 -86.53
N ASP A 343 23.92 -41.71 -87.74
CA ASP A 343 23.89 -43.13 -88.13
C ASP A 343 25.31 -43.74 -88.25
N HIS A 344 25.54 -44.92 -87.63
CA HIS A 344 26.79 -45.71 -87.62
C HIS A 344 28.05 -44.98 -87.07
N GLN A 345 29.02 -45.71 -86.51
CA GLN A 345 30.24 -45.16 -85.87
C GLN A 345 31.24 -44.52 -86.88
N ASP A 346 30.83 -43.46 -87.58
CA ASP A 346 31.71 -42.64 -88.43
C ASP A 346 32.29 -41.45 -87.64
N ALA A 347 33.36 -40.83 -88.16
CA ALA A 347 34.08 -39.70 -87.55
C ALA A 347 33.18 -38.52 -87.16
N SER A 348 32.03 -38.35 -87.82
CA SER A 348 31.03 -37.31 -87.51
C SER A 348 30.38 -37.47 -86.14
N TYR A 349 30.13 -38.70 -85.66
CA TYR A 349 29.49 -38.94 -84.37
C TYR A 349 30.43 -38.54 -83.21
N ASN A 350 31.70 -38.95 -83.31
CA ASN A 350 32.70 -38.60 -82.30
C ASN A 350 32.98 -37.09 -82.25
N ALA A 351 32.91 -36.40 -83.39
CA ALA A 351 33.03 -34.95 -83.45
C ALA A 351 31.86 -34.25 -82.75
N ASP A 352 30.61 -34.70 -82.94
CA ASP A 352 29.46 -34.11 -82.25
C ASP A 352 29.47 -34.42 -80.74
N VAL A 353 29.87 -35.63 -80.33
CA VAL A 353 30.08 -35.95 -78.90
C VAL A 353 31.05 -34.95 -78.25
N GLN A 354 32.18 -34.64 -78.88
CA GLN A 354 33.14 -33.66 -78.36
C GLN A 354 32.56 -32.23 -78.36
N ALA A 355 31.86 -31.83 -79.42
CA ALA A 355 31.23 -30.52 -79.52
C ALA A 355 30.17 -30.32 -78.42
N GLN A 356 29.28 -31.29 -78.20
CA GLN A 356 28.26 -31.23 -77.16
C GLN A 356 28.87 -31.27 -75.75
N GLN A 357 29.93 -32.05 -75.52
CA GLN A 357 30.69 -32.02 -74.26
C GLN A 357 31.27 -30.62 -73.99
N GLN A 358 31.80 -29.95 -75.02
CA GLN A 358 32.34 -28.61 -74.88
C GLN A 358 31.25 -27.55 -74.69
N ILE A 359 30.10 -27.68 -75.36
CA ILE A 359 28.92 -26.84 -75.13
C ILE A 359 28.46 -26.95 -73.68
N ILE A 360 28.31 -28.17 -73.16
CA ILE A 360 27.91 -28.40 -71.76
C ILE A 360 28.96 -27.82 -70.81
N ALA A 361 30.25 -28.09 -71.05
CA ALA A 361 31.33 -27.58 -70.19
C ALA A 361 31.43 -26.04 -70.16
N THR A 362 30.90 -25.33 -71.17
CA THR A 362 30.97 -23.87 -71.27
C THR A 362 29.67 -23.16 -70.90
N GLN A 363 28.52 -23.78 -71.18
CA GLN A 363 27.21 -23.16 -70.95
C GLN A 363 26.54 -23.62 -69.65
N ALA A 364 26.86 -24.81 -69.14
CA ALA A 364 26.44 -25.21 -67.80
C ALA A 364 27.29 -24.45 -66.78
N VAL A 365 26.79 -23.29 -66.37
CA VAL A 365 27.43 -22.41 -65.39
C VAL A 365 26.45 -22.12 -64.27
N ASP A 366 26.98 -22.02 -63.06
CA ASP A 366 26.29 -21.52 -61.87
C ASP A 366 26.40 -19.99 -61.86
N LYS A 367 25.27 -19.28 -61.94
CA LYS A 367 25.25 -17.81 -61.91
C LYS A 367 24.83 -17.34 -60.53
N SER A 368 25.81 -17.18 -59.64
CA SER A 368 25.53 -16.69 -58.30
C SER A 368 24.76 -15.37 -58.28
N GLY A 369 23.84 -15.26 -57.32
CA GLY A 369 23.05 -14.07 -57.03
C GLY A 369 23.86 -12.96 -56.37
N LEU A 370 23.17 -11.89 -55.94
CA LEU A 370 23.81 -10.83 -55.17
C LEU A 370 24.35 -11.38 -53.84
N PRO A 371 25.51 -10.92 -53.34
CA PRO A 371 26.00 -11.33 -52.03
C PRO A 371 24.94 -11.12 -50.94
N ILE A 372 24.82 -12.07 -50.01
CA ILE A 372 23.90 -12.02 -48.87
C ILE A 372 23.96 -10.67 -48.15
N SER A 373 25.15 -10.14 -47.92
CA SER A 373 25.35 -8.82 -47.30
C SER A 373 24.69 -7.66 -48.06
N THR A 374 24.66 -7.73 -49.40
CA THR A 374 24.01 -6.72 -50.24
C THR A 374 22.50 -6.88 -50.22
N GLN A 375 22.00 -8.12 -50.22
CA GLN A 375 20.56 -8.40 -50.09
C GLN A 375 20.02 -7.95 -48.73
N GLN A 376 20.75 -8.24 -47.63
CA GLN A 376 20.42 -7.77 -46.28
C GLN A 376 20.37 -6.24 -46.21
N ALA A 377 21.38 -5.55 -46.77
CA ALA A 377 21.43 -4.10 -46.79
C ALA A 377 20.25 -3.48 -47.55
N ASN A 378 19.87 -4.06 -48.70
CA ASN A 378 18.73 -3.59 -49.48
C ASN A 378 17.39 -3.78 -48.74
N ALA A 379 17.16 -4.97 -48.17
CA ALA A 379 15.95 -5.27 -47.39
C ALA A 379 15.80 -4.35 -46.16
N ILE A 380 16.91 -4.09 -45.45
CA ILE A 380 16.93 -3.14 -44.33
C ILE A 380 16.61 -1.72 -44.80
N ALA A 381 17.19 -1.28 -45.92
CA ALA A 381 16.94 0.05 -46.48
C ALA A 381 15.47 0.23 -46.89
N ASP A 382 14.85 -0.80 -47.48
CA ASP A 382 13.44 -0.76 -47.89
C ASP A 382 12.48 -0.69 -46.70
N LEU A 383 12.72 -1.45 -45.63
CA LEU A 383 11.94 -1.34 -44.39
C LEU A 383 12.17 0.00 -43.68
N GLN A 384 13.40 0.51 -43.66
CA GLN A 384 13.70 1.84 -43.10
C GLN A 384 13.00 2.96 -43.86
N LYS A 385 12.91 2.85 -45.19
CA LYS A 385 12.15 3.78 -46.03
C LYS A 385 10.67 3.79 -45.66
N GLU A 386 10.06 2.62 -45.47
CA GLU A 386 8.66 2.52 -45.03
C GLU A 386 8.48 3.13 -43.63
N ALA A 387 9.32 2.78 -42.66
CA ALA A 387 9.24 3.35 -41.31
C ALA A 387 9.41 4.87 -41.30
N ASN A 388 10.28 5.43 -42.14
CA ASN A 388 10.40 6.88 -42.29
C ASN A 388 9.12 7.51 -42.87
N ALA A 389 8.46 6.85 -43.82
CA ALA A 389 7.18 7.31 -44.36
C ALA A 389 6.07 7.30 -43.28
N VAL A 390 6.00 6.25 -42.45
CA VAL A 390 5.04 6.16 -41.34
C VAL A 390 5.35 7.20 -40.25
N ASN A 391 6.62 7.39 -39.90
CA ASN A 391 7.04 8.45 -38.97
C ASN A 391 6.65 9.85 -39.48
N ALA A 392 6.76 10.10 -40.79
CA ALA A 392 6.32 11.36 -41.39
C ALA A 392 4.79 11.55 -41.28
N LYS A 393 3.99 10.48 -41.43
CA LYS A 393 2.53 10.53 -41.16
C LYS A 393 2.24 10.90 -39.71
N ILE A 394 2.96 10.31 -38.75
CA ILE A 394 2.83 10.63 -37.31
C ILE A 394 3.21 12.09 -37.02
N ASP A 395 4.30 12.57 -37.62
CA ASP A 395 4.74 13.96 -37.44
C ASP A 395 3.73 14.97 -38.01
N ALA A 396 3.18 14.66 -39.18
CA ALA A 396 2.18 15.48 -39.84
C ALA A 396 0.81 15.46 -39.14
N ASP A 397 0.51 14.46 -38.32
CA ASP A 397 -0.74 14.39 -37.56
C ASP A 397 -0.75 15.45 -36.44
N THR A 398 -1.40 16.58 -36.70
CA THR A 398 -1.50 17.68 -35.73
C THR A 398 -2.44 17.37 -34.57
N GLY A 399 -3.32 16.37 -34.71
CA GLY A 399 -4.27 15.96 -33.66
C GLY A 399 -3.64 15.11 -32.56
N LEU A 400 -2.46 14.54 -32.79
CA LEU A 400 -1.70 13.82 -31.76
C LEU A 400 -0.87 14.79 -30.90
N THR A 401 -0.92 14.59 -29.59
CA THR A 401 0.00 15.21 -28.64
C THR A 401 1.43 14.70 -28.84
N THR A 402 2.42 15.46 -28.37
CA THR A 402 3.84 15.05 -28.41
C THR A 402 4.05 13.71 -27.73
N ALA A 403 3.35 13.45 -26.62
CA ALA A 403 3.41 12.17 -25.92
C ALA A 403 2.92 11.00 -26.80
N GLN A 404 1.79 11.17 -27.48
CA GLN A 404 1.23 10.15 -28.38
C GLN A 404 2.13 9.91 -29.61
N LYS A 405 2.71 10.97 -30.20
CA LYS A 405 3.66 10.84 -31.31
C LYS A 405 4.89 10.04 -30.89
N ASN A 406 5.45 10.34 -29.73
CA ASN A 406 6.62 9.65 -29.20
C ASN A 406 6.34 8.16 -28.96
N ASP A 407 5.17 7.81 -28.41
CA ASP A 407 4.77 6.41 -28.22
C ASP A 407 4.67 5.64 -29.54
N GLN A 408 4.02 6.21 -30.56
CA GLN A 408 3.91 5.55 -31.88
C GLN A 408 5.27 5.40 -32.58
N LYS A 409 6.10 6.44 -32.56
CA LYS A 409 7.47 6.40 -33.12
C LYS A 409 8.34 5.37 -32.43
N GLN A 410 8.20 5.22 -31.11
CA GLN A 410 8.94 4.21 -30.36
C GLN A 410 8.54 2.80 -30.81
N LYS A 411 7.23 2.54 -30.98
CA LYS A 411 6.74 1.25 -31.52
C LYS A 411 7.30 0.93 -32.91
N ILE A 412 7.40 1.94 -33.79
CA ILE A 412 8.00 1.78 -35.13
C ILE A 412 9.50 1.47 -35.03
N LYS A 413 10.23 2.20 -34.18
CA LYS A 413 11.65 1.97 -33.94
C LYS A 413 11.91 0.55 -33.43
N ASP A 414 11.08 0.07 -32.51
CA ASP A 414 11.17 -1.29 -31.97
C ASP A 414 10.90 -2.34 -33.05
N ALA A 415 9.88 -2.12 -33.90
CA ALA A 415 9.56 -3.01 -35.01
C ALA A 415 10.69 -3.09 -36.06
N ILE A 416 11.28 -1.95 -36.44
CA ILE A 416 12.42 -1.92 -37.38
C ILE A 416 13.66 -2.57 -36.80
N THR A 417 13.96 -2.32 -35.52
CA THR A 417 15.09 -2.96 -34.83
C THR A 417 14.93 -4.48 -34.85
N LYS A 418 13.72 -4.97 -34.56
CA LYS A 418 13.41 -6.40 -34.62
C LYS A 418 13.56 -6.98 -36.03
N ALA A 419 12.99 -6.34 -37.05
CA ALA A 419 13.09 -6.82 -38.43
C ALA A 419 14.54 -6.81 -38.95
N THR A 420 15.30 -5.76 -38.61
CA THR A 420 16.74 -5.64 -38.93
C THR A 420 17.55 -6.76 -38.28
N GLY A 421 17.23 -7.11 -37.02
CA GLY A 421 17.86 -8.24 -36.34
C GLY A 421 17.65 -9.57 -37.08
N VAL A 422 16.40 -9.85 -37.48
CA VAL A 422 16.08 -11.09 -38.23
C VAL A 422 16.75 -11.10 -39.61
N ILE A 423 16.79 -9.97 -40.33
CA ILE A 423 17.47 -9.89 -41.64
C ILE A 423 18.98 -10.10 -41.52
N ASN A 424 19.62 -9.51 -40.51
CA ASN A 424 21.07 -9.68 -40.29
C ASN A 424 21.45 -11.13 -39.92
N GLU A 425 20.52 -11.88 -39.31
CA GLU A 425 20.70 -13.30 -38.98
C GLU A 425 20.40 -14.25 -40.15
N ALA A 426 19.72 -13.78 -41.21
CA ALA A 426 19.41 -14.57 -42.39
C ALA A 426 20.68 -14.98 -43.16
N ASP A 427 20.81 -16.26 -43.50
CA ASP A 427 22.02 -16.82 -44.12
C ASP A 427 21.85 -17.15 -45.62
N ASN A 428 20.64 -16.97 -46.15
CA ASN A 428 20.28 -17.24 -47.54
C ASN A 428 19.24 -16.22 -48.06
N ALA A 429 19.07 -16.16 -49.39
CA ALA A 429 18.21 -15.20 -50.08
C ALA A 429 16.71 -15.33 -49.74
N ASP A 430 16.21 -16.55 -49.55
CA ASP A 430 14.80 -16.80 -49.23
C ASP A 430 14.43 -16.28 -47.83
N ASP A 431 15.31 -16.46 -46.84
CA ASP A 431 15.12 -15.94 -45.48
C ASP A 431 15.09 -14.40 -45.44
N ILE A 432 15.91 -13.75 -46.28
CA ILE A 432 15.91 -12.28 -46.42
C ILE A 432 14.60 -11.81 -47.08
N GLN A 433 14.20 -12.47 -48.19
CA GLN A 433 12.95 -12.14 -48.89
C GLN A 433 11.72 -12.32 -47.99
N GLY A 434 11.72 -13.33 -47.11
CA GLY A 434 10.64 -13.56 -46.15
C GLY A 434 10.44 -12.43 -45.13
N GLN A 435 11.45 -11.58 -44.90
CA GLN A 435 11.36 -10.42 -44.00
C GLN A 435 11.01 -9.11 -44.72
N ASP A 436 11.36 -8.96 -46.00
CA ASP A 436 11.06 -7.76 -46.79
C ASP A 436 9.79 -7.89 -47.65
N THR A 437 8.71 -8.37 -47.03
CA THR A 437 7.44 -8.62 -47.73
C THR A 437 6.50 -7.42 -47.69
N ALA A 438 5.52 -7.40 -48.59
CA ALA A 438 4.40 -6.45 -48.52
C ALA A 438 3.66 -6.53 -47.17
N ALA A 439 3.58 -7.72 -46.56
CA ALA A 439 2.97 -7.92 -45.26
C ALA A 439 3.79 -7.29 -44.11
N ALA A 440 5.13 -7.38 -44.16
CA ALA A 440 6.01 -6.73 -43.19
C ALA A 440 5.90 -5.20 -43.27
N LYS A 441 5.89 -4.65 -44.48
CA LYS A 441 5.66 -3.21 -44.73
C LYS A 441 4.28 -2.76 -44.23
N ALA A 442 3.22 -3.54 -44.49
CA ALA A 442 1.88 -3.27 -43.97
C ALA A 442 1.79 -3.31 -42.43
N THR A 443 2.60 -4.14 -41.77
CA THR A 443 2.67 -4.19 -40.30
C THR A 443 3.26 -2.90 -39.73
N LEU A 444 4.26 -2.30 -40.40
CA LEU A 444 4.81 -1.00 -40.00
C LEU A 444 3.78 0.12 -40.21
N ASP A 445 3.06 0.12 -41.34
CA ASP A 445 2.01 1.12 -41.61
C ASP A 445 0.88 1.09 -40.59
N ALA A 446 0.48 -0.10 -40.14
CA ALA A 446 -0.56 -0.29 -39.12
C ALA A 446 -0.20 0.25 -37.73
N LEU A 447 1.08 0.55 -37.46
CA LEU A 447 1.50 1.18 -36.20
C LEU A 447 1.18 2.68 -36.14
N TYR A 448 0.85 3.31 -37.27
CA TYR A 448 0.29 4.65 -37.26
C TYR A 448 -1.19 4.59 -36.86
N HIS A 449 -1.49 5.26 -35.74
CA HIS A 449 -2.84 5.42 -35.24
C HIS A 449 -3.22 6.91 -35.33
N PRO A 450 -3.97 7.32 -36.37
CA PRO A 450 -4.31 8.72 -36.58
C PRO A 450 -5.19 9.25 -35.45
N SER A 451 -5.06 10.55 -35.15
CA SER A 451 -6.05 11.20 -34.31
C SER A 451 -7.42 11.18 -34.97
N THR A 452 -8.48 10.90 -34.21
CA THR A 452 -9.87 10.97 -34.68
C THR A 452 -10.44 12.39 -34.67
N THR A 453 -9.70 13.34 -34.11
CA THR A 453 -10.12 14.74 -33.95
C THR A 453 -8.97 15.70 -34.25
N THR A 454 -9.28 16.85 -34.85
CA THR A 454 -8.31 17.93 -35.02
C THR A 454 -8.10 18.68 -33.70
N PRO A 455 -6.98 19.40 -33.50
CA PRO A 455 -6.78 20.23 -32.31
C PRO A 455 -7.91 21.26 -32.10
N ALA A 456 -8.46 21.81 -33.18
CA ALA A 456 -9.62 22.71 -33.11
C ALA A 456 -10.88 22.00 -32.57
N GLN A 457 -11.13 20.75 -32.98
CA GLN A 457 -12.23 19.94 -32.46
C GLN A 457 -12.01 19.55 -30.99
N GLN A 458 -10.78 19.19 -30.62
CA GLN A 458 -10.39 18.90 -29.23
C GLN A 458 -10.63 20.12 -28.34
N LYS A 459 -10.22 21.31 -28.80
CA LYS A 459 -10.48 22.59 -28.11
C LYS A 459 -11.97 22.83 -27.91
N ALA A 460 -12.78 22.67 -28.96
CA ALA A 460 -14.23 22.85 -28.87
C ALA A 460 -14.87 21.88 -27.87
N ASN A 461 -14.48 20.61 -27.90
CA ASN A 461 -14.95 19.60 -26.96
C ASN A 461 -14.54 19.92 -25.51
N ALA A 462 -13.28 20.34 -25.29
CA ALA A 462 -12.77 20.73 -23.98
C ALA A 462 -13.50 21.96 -23.42
N ILE A 463 -13.75 22.99 -24.24
CA ILE A 463 -14.53 24.18 -23.85
C ILE A 463 -15.98 23.79 -23.51
N SER A 464 -16.60 22.92 -24.31
CA SER A 464 -17.96 22.46 -24.05
C SER A 464 -18.07 21.70 -22.72
N ALA A 465 -17.09 20.84 -22.41
CA ALA A 465 -17.06 20.12 -21.13
C ALA A 465 -16.75 21.06 -19.95
N ALA A 466 -15.87 22.05 -20.17
CA ALA A 466 -15.48 23.04 -19.17
C ALA A 466 -16.66 23.89 -18.68
N ALA A 467 -17.59 24.29 -19.56
CA ALA A 467 -18.70 25.17 -19.20
C ALA A 467 -19.53 24.62 -18.02
N THR A 468 -19.89 23.34 -18.06
CA THR A 468 -20.63 22.70 -16.96
C THR A 468 -19.77 22.52 -15.72
N ALA A 469 -18.51 22.13 -15.87
CA ALA A 469 -17.61 21.91 -14.74
C ALA A 469 -17.32 23.20 -13.95
N VAL A 470 -17.05 24.30 -14.66
CA VAL A 470 -16.85 25.63 -14.06
C VAL A 470 -18.09 26.08 -13.33
N SER A 471 -19.27 26.03 -13.97
CA SER A 471 -20.52 26.45 -13.33
C SER A 471 -20.81 25.67 -12.04
N ASN A 472 -20.60 24.34 -12.06
CA ASN A 472 -20.77 23.50 -10.86
C ASN A 472 -19.76 23.86 -9.76
N ALA A 473 -18.50 24.14 -10.13
CA ALA A 473 -17.46 24.54 -9.19
C ALA A 473 -17.78 25.89 -8.53
N GLU A 474 -18.20 26.88 -9.31
CA GLU A 474 -18.59 28.21 -8.80
C GLU A 474 -19.79 28.14 -7.86
N ALA A 475 -20.78 27.30 -8.17
CA ALA A 475 -21.93 27.05 -7.31
C ALA A 475 -21.51 26.37 -5.99
N THR A 476 -20.61 25.39 -6.05
CA THR A 476 -20.04 24.72 -4.87
C THR A 476 -19.31 25.73 -3.98
N ILE A 477 -18.48 26.58 -4.56
CA ILE A 477 -17.75 27.64 -3.83
C ILE A 477 -18.71 28.66 -3.21
N ALA A 478 -19.75 29.07 -3.94
CA ALA A 478 -20.73 30.03 -3.42
C ALA A 478 -21.49 29.50 -2.21
N ALA A 479 -21.86 28.21 -2.26
CA ALA A 479 -22.62 27.53 -1.22
C ALA A 479 -21.78 27.12 0.01
N ASP A 480 -20.46 27.14 -0.07
CA ASP A 480 -19.59 26.73 1.03
C ASP A 480 -19.61 27.78 2.17
N PRO A 481 -20.15 27.46 3.36
CA PRO A 481 -20.20 28.40 4.48
C PRO A 481 -18.84 28.53 5.19
N THR A 482 -17.90 27.63 4.93
CA THR A 482 -16.58 27.61 5.59
C THR A 482 -15.58 28.60 4.99
N LEU A 483 -15.93 29.20 3.84
CA LEU A 483 -15.11 30.19 3.15
C LEU A 483 -15.68 31.59 3.37
N THR A 484 -14.78 32.53 3.60
CA THR A 484 -15.09 33.97 3.56
C THR A 484 -15.43 34.42 2.15
N ASN A 485 -16.14 35.54 2.03
CA ASN A 485 -16.45 36.14 0.74
C ASN A 485 -15.20 36.48 -0.08
N GLN A 486 -14.10 36.86 0.58
CA GLN A 486 -12.82 37.12 -0.07
C GLN A 486 -12.22 35.82 -0.65
N GLU A 487 -12.17 34.74 0.12
CA GLU A 487 -11.68 33.44 -0.37
C GLU A 487 -12.53 32.91 -1.53
N LYS A 488 -13.87 33.07 -1.45
CA LYS A 488 -14.78 32.71 -2.53
C LYS A 488 -14.48 33.48 -3.80
N ALA A 489 -14.21 34.78 -3.71
CA ALA A 489 -13.88 35.63 -4.85
C ALA A 489 -12.54 35.21 -5.48
N ASP A 490 -11.52 34.98 -4.66
CA ASP A 490 -10.18 34.61 -5.14
C ASP A 490 -10.19 33.26 -5.87
N ARG A 491 -10.95 32.28 -5.36
CA ARG A 491 -11.08 30.95 -5.98
C ARG A 491 -11.83 30.99 -7.31
N LYS A 492 -12.92 31.77 -7.39
CA LYS A 492 -13.65 31.98 -8.66
C LYS A 492 -12.75 32.65 -9.69
N ALA A 493 -12.01 33.70 -9.30
CA ALA A 493 -11.08 34.38 -10.19
C ALA A 493 -9.97 33.45 -10.74
N ALA A 494 -9.49 32.50 -9.94
CA ALA A 494 -8.52 31.49 -10.39
C ALA A 494 -9.11 30.53 -11.44
N ILE A 495 -10.34 30.04 -11.23
CA ILE A 495 -11.06 29.19 -12.18
C ILE A 495 -11.35 29.95 -13.47
N ASP A 496 -11.83 31.18 -13.38
CA ASP A 496 -12.10 32.05 -14.53
C ASP A 496 -10.84 32.27 -15.37
N LYS A 497 -9.71 32.54 -14.71
CA LYS A 497 -8.42 32.71 -15.39
C LYS A 497 -8.01 31.44 -16.13
N ALA A 498 -8.19 30.26 -15.53
CA ALA A 498 -7.87 28.99 -16.18
C ALA A 498 -8.84 28.65 -17.32
N SER A 499 -10.13 28.99 -17.16
CA SER A 499 -11.17 28.84 -18.19
C SER A 499 -10.88 29.73 -19.40
N GLN A 500 -10.50 31.00 -19.17
CA GLN A 500 -10.06 31.90 -20.23
C GLN A 500 -8.78 31.40 -20.91
N ALA A 501 -7.84 30.82 -20.16
CA ALA A 501 -6.65 30.21 -20.74
C ALA A 501 -7.02 29.08 -21.72
N LEU A 502 -7.96 28.20 -21.36
CA LEU A 502 -8.48 27.15 -22.25
C LEU A 502 -9.23 27.71 -23.48
N GLN A 503 -10.03 28.76 -23.31
CA GLN A 503 -10.65 29.47 -24.44
C GLN A 503 -9.60 30.06 -25.40
N ASN A 504 -8.46 30.48 -24.85
CA ASN A 504 -7.30 30.97 -25.58
C ASN A 504 -6.27 29.87 -25.91
N ALA A 505 -6.63 28.59 -25.83
CA ALA A 505 -5.79 27.50 -26.33
C ALA A 505 -5.52 27.68 -27.84
N ASP A 506 -4.29 27.45 -28.26
CA ASP A 506 -3.90 27.39 -29.66
C ASP A 506 -4.64 26.21 -30.32
N GLY A 507 -5.64 26.53 -31.15
CA GLY A 507 -6.45 25.54 -31.85
C GLY A 507 -5.71 24.75 -32.93
N THR A 508 -4.40 24.94 -33.06
CA THR A 508 -3.50 24.17 -33.93
C THR A 508 -2.58 23.22 -33.17
N SER A 509 -2.56 23.26 -31.84
CA SER A 509 -1.69 22.45 -30.98
C SER A 509 -2.49 21.58 -30.00
N ALA A 510 -2.48 20.26 -30.20
CA ALA A 510 -3.11 19.30 -29.29
C ALA A 510 -2.50 19.35 -27.87
N ASP A 511 -1.19 19.60 -27.76
CA ASP A 511 -0.50 19.72 -26.47
C ASP A 511 -0.96 20.96 -25.68
N ASP A 512 -1.12 22.12 -26.34
CA ASP A 512 -1.57 23.34 -25.65
C ASP A 512 -3.01 23.20 -25.14
N VAL A 513 -3.90 22.59 -25.94
CA VAL A 513 -5.28 22.27 -25.52
C VAL A 513 -5.28 21.34 -24.30
N ALA A 514 -4.53 20.24 -24.35
CA ALA A 514 -4.46 19.26 -23.26
C ALA A 514 -3.92 19.89 -21.96
N ASN A 515 -2.83 20.67 -22.06
CA ASN A 515 -2.22 21.33 -20.90
C ASN A 515 -3.16 22.37 -20.26
N LYS A 516 -3.86 23.16 -21.08
CA LYS A 516 -4.81 24.16 -20.57
C LYS A 516 -6.07 23.53 -20.00
N GLN A 517 -6.52 22.40 -20.56
CA GLN A 517 -7.63 21.62 -19.99
C GLN A 517 -7.24 21.04 -18.62
N GLN A 518 -6.01 20.51 -18.48
CA GLN A 518 -5.50 20.04 -17.19
C GLN A 518 -5.39 21.19 -16.18
N THR A 519 -4.85 22.34 -16.60
CA THR A 519 -4.75 23.54 -15.74
C THR A 519 -6.11 23.97 -15.20
N LEU A 520 -7.15 23.95 -16.04
CA LEU A 520 -8.53 24.23 -15.59
C LEU A 520 -9.03 23.18 -14.59
N THR A 521 -8.77 21.90 -14.84
CA THR A 521 -9.14 20.81 -13.94
C THR A 521 -8.50 21.01 -12.55
N ASP A 522 -7.21 21.36 -12.51
CA ASP A 522 -6.49 21.62 -11.28
C ASP A 522 -7.04 22.84 -10.53
N ALA A 523 -7.35 23.93 -11.26
CA ALA A 523 -7.97 25.13 -10.69
C ALA A 523 -9.35 24.85 -10.07
N ILE A 524 -10.18 24.02 -10.73
CA ILE A 524 -11.48 23.59 -10.22
C ILE A 524 -11.31 22.76 -8.94
N ASN A 525 -10.41 21.78 -8.94
CA ASN A 525 -10.15 20.92 -7.78
C ASN A 525 -9.64 21.73 -6.58
N ALA A 526 -8.70 22.66 -6.81
CA ALA A 526 -8.21 23.54 -5.76
C ALA A 526 -9.30 24.49 -5.25
N GLY A 527 -10.07 25.10 -6.15
CA GLY A 527 -11.12 26.05 -5.80
C GLY A 527 -12.26 25.45 -4.99
N THR A 528 -12.60 24.18 -5.21
CA THR A 528 -13.73 23.49 -4.55
C THR A 528 -13.37 22.78 -3.24
N THR A 529 -12.11 22.89 -2.78
CA THR A 529 -11.68 22.32 -1.49
C THR A 529 -12.22 23.14 -0.31
N PRO A 530 -12.97 22.57 0.65
CA PRO A 530 -13.53 23.34 1.75
C PRO A 530 -12.50 24.14 2.57
N GLY A 531 -12.95 25.22 3.19
CA GLY A 531 -12.17 25.99 4.17
C GLY A 531 -11.98 25.22 5.48
N LYS A 532 -11.38 25.89 6.49
CA LYS A 532 -11.38 25.36 7.86
C LYS A 532 -12.83 25.15 8.32
N SER A 533 -13.12 24.03 8.99
CA SER A 533 -14.46 23.81 9.57
C SER A 533 -14.89 24.97 10.46
N LEU A 534 -16.18 25.32 10.47
CA LEU A 534 -16.71 26.39 11.32
C LEU A 534 -16.39 26.19 12.80
N ASP A 535 -16.38 24.94 13.29
CA ASP A 535 -16.03 24.65 14.68
C ASP A 535 -14.59 25.06 15.02
N GLN A 536 -13.64 24.78 14.13
CA GLN A 536 -12.27 25.22 14.27
C GLN A 536 -12.16 26.75 14.20
N GLN A 537 -12.89 27.40 13.30
CA GLN A 537 -12.88 28.87 13.21
C GLN A 537 -13.43 29.53 14.48
N ARG A 538 -14.52 29.00 15.06
CA ARG A 538 -15.06 29.47 16.36
C ARG A 538 -14.07 29.24 17.51
N ALA A 539 -13.39 28.10 17.52
CA ALA A 539 -12.37 27.81 18.53
C ALA A 539 -11.17 28.77 18.42
N ASP A 540 -10.68 29.02 17.20
CA ASP A 540 -9.60 29.97 16.93
C ASP A 540 -10.01 31.41 17.36
N ALA A 541 -11.23 31.84 17.04
CA ALA A 541 -11.76 33.14 17.43
C ALA A 541 -11.90 33.31 18.95
N LEU A 542 -12.41 32.29 19.66
CA LEU A 542 -12.52 32.33 21.12
C LEU A 542 -11.14 32.39 21.79
N ALA A 543 -10.19 31.57 21.35
CA ALA A 543 -8.83 31.57 21.86
C ALA A 543 -8.16 32.93 21.65
N LYS A 544 -8.39 33.56 20.50
CA LYS A 544 -7.91 34.90 20.22
C LYS A 544 -8.55 35.95 21.13
N PHE A 545 -9.86 35.90 21.37
CA PHE A 545 -10.53 36.77 22.36
C PHE A 545 -9.91 36.63 23.76
N GLU A 546 -9.69 35.40 24.23
CA GLU A 546 -9.09 35.14 25.54
C GLU A 546 -7.66 35.68 25.64
N SER A 547 -6.87 35.50 24.57
CA SER A 547 -5.49 35.98 24.46
C SER A 547 -5.41 37.50 24.38
N ASP A 548 -6.15 38.14 23.48
CA ASP A 548 -6.13 39.59 23.28
C ASP A 548 -6.55 40.35 24.54
N ASN A 549 -7.40 39.73 25.37
CA ASN A 549 -7.87 40.30 26.63
C ASN A 549 -7.10 39.81 27.87
N ASN A 550 -6.03 39.01 27.70
CA ASN A 550 -5.20 38.48 28.78
C ASN A 550 -6.01 37.85 29.93
N THR A 551 -7.09 37.13 29.59
CA THR A 551 -8.06 36.59 30.56
C THR A 551 -7.41 35.76 31.66
N ALA A 552 -6.50 34.85 31.29
CA ALA A 552 -5.76 34.00 32.24
C ALA A 552 -4.90 34.81 33.21
N GLN A 553 -4.20 35.84 32.72
CA GLN A 553 -3.38 36.71 33.58
C GLN A 553 -4.27 37.49 34.55
N LYS A 554 -5.40 38.03 34.08
CA LYS A 554 -6.34 38.77 34.94
C LYS A 554 -6.96 37.90 36.03
N LEU A 555 -7.31 36.66 35.72
CA LEU A 555 -7.77 35.70 36.73
C LEU A 555 -6.69 35.46 37.80
N ALA A 556 -5.43 35.32 37.38
CA ALA A 556 -4.30 35.18 38.31
C ALA A 556 -4.06 36.44 39.15
N ASP A 557 -4.19 37.64 38.55
CA ASP A 557 -4.03 38.92 39.24
C ASP A 557 -5.11 39.10 40.32
N ILE A 558 -6.37 38.72 40.03
CA ILE A 558 -7.47 38.72 41.02
C ILE A 558 -7.18 37.74 42.17
N ASP A 559 -6.71 36.53 41.85
CA ASP A 559 -6.40 35.53 42.87
C ASP A 559 -5.22 35.96 43.78
N ALA A 560 -4.24 36.68 43.23
CA ALA A 560 -3.10 37.21 43.96
C ALA A 560 -3.40 38.49 44.76
N ASP A 561 -4.55 39.14 44.52
CA ASP A 561 -4.89 40.40 45.19
C ASP A 561 -5.24 40.17 46.66
N ASN A 562 -4.35 40.60 47.55
CA ASN A 562 -4.51 40.46 49.01
C ASN A 562 -5.46 41.49 49.63
N SER A 563 -5.89 42.50 48.86
CA SER A 563 -6.88 43.50 49.29
C SER A 563 -8.32 43.04 49.11
N LEU A 564 -8.54 41.98 48.32
CA LEU A 564 -9.85 41.38 48.07
C LEU A 564 -10.14 40.23 49.05
N THR A 565 -11.38 40.20 49.53
CA THR A 565 -11.98 39.03 50.19
C THR A 565 -12.31 37.93 49.17
N ASP A 566 -12.57 36.72 49.65
CA ASP A 566 -12.92 35.59 48.77
C ASP A 566 -14.22 35.86 47.99
N ALA A 567 -15.17 36.56 48.61
CA ALA A 567 -16.42 36.98 47.98
C ALA A 567 -16.17 37.99 46.84
N GLU A 568 -15.31 38.98 47.06
CA GLU A 568 -14.95 39.97 46.03
C GLU A 568 -14.18 39.32 44.87
N LYS A 569 -13.21 38.42 45.16
CA LYS A 569 -12.51 37.65 44.12
C LYS A 569 -13.47 36.83 43.28
N THR A 570 -14.43 36.16 43.92
CA THR A 570 -15.45 35.37 43.22
C THR A 570 -16.28 36.24 42.28
N ALA A 571 -16.73 37.41 42.75
CA ALA A 571 -17.50 38.34 41.92
C ALA A 571 -16.69 38.86 40.71
N GLN A 572 -15.42 39.23 40.90
CA GLN A 572 -14.58 39.73 39.80
C GLN A 572 -14.25 38.65 38.77
N LYS A 573 -13.94 37.42 39.20
CA LYS A 573 -13.72 36.29 38.27
C LYS A 573 -14.98 35.95 37.47
N GLN A 574 -16.16 36.09 38.07
CA GLN A 574 -17.43 35.87 37.38
C GLN A 574 -17.60 36.80 36.18
N VAL A 575 -17.20 38.08 36.29
CA VAL A 575 -17.26 39.05 35.17
C VAL A 575 -16.45 38.56 33.96
N ILE A 576 -15.26 38.01 34.19
CA ILE A 576 -14.41 37.47 33.11
C ILE A 576 -15.06 36.23 32.49
N ASN A 577 -15.53 35.30 33.32
CA ASN A 577 -16.18 34.08 32.86
C ASN A 577 -17.47 34.37 32.07
N ASP A 578 -18.26 35.35 32.51
CA ASP A 578 -19.48 35.77 31.80
C ASP A 578 -19.15 36.34 30.42
N ALA A 579 -18.09 37.15 30.30
CA ALA A 579 -17.63 37.67 29.02
C ALA A 579 -17.15 36.54 28.07
N ILE A 580 -16.40 35.56 28.58
CA ILE A 580 -15.97 34.39 27.80
C ILE A 580 -17.18 33.58 27.33
N ASN A 581 -18.13 33.27 28.23
CA ASN A 581 -19.35 32.53 27.90
C ASN A 581 -20.23 33.27 26.89
N GLN A 582 -20.30 34.60 26.99
CA GLN A 582 -21.04 35.42 26.05
C GLN A 582 -20.37 35.44 24.66
N MET A 583 -19.03 35.54 24.60
CA MET A 583 -18.29 35.40 23.33
C MET A 583 -18.50 34.01 22.71
N GLN A 584 -18.41 32.96 23.52
CA GLN A 584 -18.65 31.59 23.07
C GLN A 584 -20.08 31.42 22.51
N SER A 585 -21.08 32.01 23.17
CA SER A 585 -22.47 32.00 22.70
C SER A 585 -22.65 32.80 21.40
N ASN A 586 -22.00 33.97 21.30
CA ASN A 586 -22.01 34.80 20.09
C ASN A 586 -21.41 34.06 18.89
N LEU A 587 -20.32 33.31 19.08
CA LEU A 587 -19.68 32.51 18.04
C LEU A 587 -20.50 31.28 17.67
N ALA A 588 -21.12 30.61 18.65
CA ALA A 588 -21.93 29.41 18.43
C ALA A 588 -23.13 29.65 17.50
N SER A 589 -23.70 30.87 17.51
CA SER A 589 -24.83 31.21 16.64
C SER A 589 -24.45 31.54 15.19
N LYS A 590 -23.15 31.65 14.86
CA LYS A 590 -22.67 32.04 13.52
C LYS A 590 -22.63 30.85 12.59
N THR A 591 -23.20 30.99 11.40
CA THR A 591 -23.41 29.87 10.45
C THR A 591 -22.43 29.87 9.29
N ASP A 592 -21.59 30.88 9.16
CA ASP A 592 -20.57 30.99 8.11
C ASP A 592 -19.33 31.74 8.61
N ALA A 593 -18.26 31.68 7.81
CA ALA A 593 -16.95 32.22 8.13
C ALA A 593 -16.91 33.76 8.26
N ASP A 594 -17.69 34.51 7.46
CA ASP A 594 -17.71 35.97 7.53
C ASP A 594 -18.40 36.45 8.82
N ASP A 595 -19.48 35.78 9.20
CA ASP A 595 -20.19 36.01 10.45
C ASP A 595 -19.32 35.70 11.69
N ILE A 596 -18.49 34.65 11.61
CA ILE A 596 -17.49 34.33 12.65
C ILE A 596 -16.43 35.43 12.72
N ASN A 597 -15.84 35.84 11.58
CA ASN A 597 -14.84 36.91 11.54
C ASN A 597 -15.39 38.23 12.07
N THR A 598 -16.66 38.54 11.77
CA THR A 598 -17.34 39.73 12.29
C THR A 598 -17.49 39.65 13.82
N ALA A 599 -17.85 38.48 14.36
CA ALA A 599 -17.96 38.27 15.80
C ALA A 599 -16.59 38.30 16.50
N GLU A 600 -15.54 37.76 15.88
CA GLU A 600 -14.16 37.83 16.37
C GLU A 600 -13.68 39.29 16.48
N GLY A 601 -14.04 40.13 15.50
CA GLY A 601 -13.70 41.55 15.49
C GLY A 601 -14.52 42.41 16.46
N ASP A 602 -15.54 41.86 17.12
CA ASP A 602 -16.38 42.60 18.06
C ASP A 602 -15.67 42.77 19.42
N THR A 603 -15.30 44.02 19.73
CA THR A 603 -14.61 44.38 20.97
C THR A 603 -15.55 44.76 22.12
N SER A 604 -16.87 44.61 21.97
CA SER A 604 -17.87 45.05 22.96
C SER A 604 -17.68 44.40 24.35
N LEU A 605 -17.16 43.17 24.41
CA LEU A 605 -16.90 42.45 25.66
C LEU A 605 -15.51 42.75 26.26
N ALA A 606 -14.60 43.36 25.51
CA ALA A 606 -13.22 43.61 25.94
C ALA A 606 -13.16 44.51 27.18
N SER A 607 -13.99 45.56 27.22
CA SER A 607 -14.04 46.50 28.35
C SER A 607 -14.47 45.83 29.65
N ALA A 608 -15.37 44.83 29.60
CA ALA A 608 -15.80 44.10 30.78
C ALA A 608 -14.65 43.28 31.39
N VAL A 609 -13.88 42.58 30.55
CA VAL A 609 -12.68 41.84 30.98
C VAL A 609 -11.60 42.80 31.48
N GLN A 610 -11.36 43.89 30.75
CA GLN A 610 -10.35 44.88 31.14
C GLN A 610 -10.65 45.52 32.49
N GLY A 611 -11.92 45.83 32.77
CA GLY A 611 -12.37 46.42 34.03
C GLY A 611 -12.71 45.41 35.15
N ALA A 612 -12.55 44.10 34.94
CA ALA A 612 -12.96 43.10 35.94
C ALA A 612 -12.08 43.11 37.21
N HIS A 613 -10.76 43.26 37.05
CA HIS A 613 -9.86 43.39 38.19
C HIS A 613 -9.87 44.83 38.71
N THR A 614 -10.57 45.05 39.80
CA THR A 614 -10.62 46.32 40.51
C THR A 614 -10.09 46.17 41.93
N ALA A 615 -9.53 47.24 42.48
CA ALA A 615 -9.18 47.27 43.89
C ALA A 615 -10.42 46.99 44.75
N GLY A 616 -10.23 46.37 45.91
CA GLY A 616 -11.33 46.12 46.86
C GLY A 616 -12.09 47.39 47.22
N ALA A 617 -13.36 47.24 47.61
CA ALA A 617 -14.22 48.37 47.96
C ALA A 617 -13.62 49.24 49.08
N GLU A 618 -12.83 48.61 49.95
CA GLU A 618 -12.01 49.24 50.97
C GLU A 618 -10.54 48.85 50.76
N THR A 619 -9.63 49.79 51.02
CA THR A 619 -8.20 49.49 51.03
C THR A 619 -7.86 48.54 52.17
N LEU A 620 -6.79 47.76 52.02
CA LEU A 620 -6.33 46.88 53.08
C LEU A 620 -6.07 47.64 54.39
N SER A 621 -5.48 48.85 54.30
CA SER A 621 -5.23 49.70 55.47
C SER A 621 -6.51 50.20 56.13
N ALA A 622 -7.57 50.50 55.36
CA ALA A 622 -8.86 50.87 55.93
C ALA A 622 -9.48 49.69 56.70
N ARG A 623 -9.43 48.48 56.14
CA ARG A 623 -9.89 47.25 56.81
C ARG A 623 -9.11 46.96 58.09
N GLN A 624 -7.79 47.12 58.06
CA GLN A 624 -6.94 46.98 59.25
C GLN A 624 -7.34 47.97 60.35
N SER A 625 -7.50 49.25 60.00
CA SER A 625 -7.87 50.28 60.96
C SER A 625 -9.28 50.06 61.54
N ALA A 626 -10.23 49.60 60.73
CA ALA A 626 -11.57 49.26 61.20
C ALA A 626 -11.55 48.04 62.14
N ALA A 627 -10.79 47.00 61.80
CA ALA A 627 -10.62 45.81 62.64
C ALA A 627 -9.94 46.13 63.97
N ASP A 628 -8.88 46.92 63.97
CA ASP A 628 -8.21 47.37 65.21
C ASP A 628 -9.17 48.16 66.11
N SER A 629 -10.01 49.02 65.51
CA SER A 629 -11.01 49.80 66.25
C SER A 629 -12.08 48.90 66.87
N GLN A 630 -12.53 47.86 66.17
CA GLN A 630 -13.49 46.88 66.69
C GLN A 630 -12.87 46.04 67.81
N ILE A 631 -11.63 45.56 67.64
CA ILE A 631 -10.90 44.83 68.68
C ILE A 631 -10.74 45.66 69.96
N ASP A 632 -10.45 46.96 69.83
CA ASP A 632 -10.37 47.87 70.99
C ASP A 632 -11.74 48.05 71.68
N ALA A 633 -12.82 48.09 70.91
CA ALA A 633 -14.17 48.14 71.46
C ALA A 633 -14.52 46.85 72.22
N ASP A 634 -14.19 45.69 71.64
CA ASP A 634 -14.46 44.38 72.24
C ASP A 634 -13.62 44.17 73.51
N GLN A 635 -12.36 44.62 73.52
CA GLN A 635 -11.52 44.64 74.73
C GLN A 635 -12.20 45.42 75.86
N LYS A 636 -12.69 46.62 75.55
CA LYS A 636 -13.34 47.49 76.52
C LYS A 636 -14.60 46.85 77.09
N GLU A 637 -15.38 46.15 76.26
CA GLU A 637 -16.56 45.42 76.72
C GLU A 637 -16.19 44.23 77.63
N ALA A 638 -15.16 43.46 77.27
CA ALA A 638 -14.69 42.34 78.07
C ALA A 638 -14.18 42.79 79.44
N ASN A 639 -13.32 43.82 79.50
CA ASN A 639 -12.82 44.35 80.77
C ASN A 639 -13.95 44.93 81.65
N ALA A 640 -14.91 45.65 81.05
CA ALA A 640 -16.05 46.18 81.80
C ALA A 640 -16.92 45.07 82.44
N LYS A 641 -17.07 43.91 81.78
CA LYS A 641 -17.76 42.73 82.36
C LYS A 641 -16.97 42.15 83.55
N ILE A 642 -15.64 42.05 83.43
CA ILE A 642 -14.76 41.55 84.50
C ILE A 642 -14.80 42.47 85.72
N GLU A 643 -14.61 43.79 85.53
CA GLU A 643 -14.61 44.79 86.61
C GLU A 643 -15.95 44.89 87.34
N ALA A 644 -17.07 44.63 86.64
CA ALA A 644 -18.40 44.68 87.24
C ALA A 644 -18.68 43.51 88.20
N ASP A 645 -17.92 42.41 88.13
CA ASP A 645 -18.11 41.25 89.00
C ASP A 645 -17.49 41.48 90.38
N LYS A 646 -18.31 41.96 91.31
CA LYS A 646 -17.95 42.23 92.71
C LYS A 646 -17.50 40.99 93.49
N GLY A 647 -17.78 39.78 92.99
CA GLY A 647 -17.37 38.53 93.62
C GLY A 647 -15.93 38.14 93.33
N LEU A 648 -15.28 38.78 92.34
CA LEU A 648 -13.86 38.58 92.07
C LEU A 648 -13.00 39.40 93.03
N THR A 649 -11.84 38.85 93.40
CA THR A 649 -10.79 39.60 94.10
C THR A 649 -10.02 40.49 93.12
N ALA A 650 -9.30 41.50 93.62
CA ALA A 650 -8.46 42.36 92.80
C ALA A 650 -7.42 41.56 91.98
N GLN A 651 -6.91 40.45 92.52
CA GLN A 651 -5.99 39.58 91.78
C GLN A 651 -6.69 38.85 90.63
N GLN A 652 -7.90 38.33 90.85
CA GLN A 652 -8.66 37.64 89.80
C GLN A 652 -9.06 38.58 88.66
N VAL A 653 -9.47 39.81 88.99
CA VAL A 653 -9.73 40.87 87.99
C VAL A 653 -8.46 41.12 87.17
N SER A 654 -7.33 41.38 87.84
CA SER A 654 -6.05 41.64 87.18
C SER A 654 -5.59 40.48 86.28
N ASP A 655 -5.79 39.23 86.70
CA ASP A 655 -5.38 38.06 85.91
C ASP A 655 -6.24 37.88 84.66
N GLN A 656 -7.56 38.08 84.75
CA GLN A 656 -8.46 37.99 83.60
C GLN A 656 -8.21 39.12 82.59
N GLU A 657 -8.05 40.37 83.04
CA GLU A 657 -7.74 41.50 82.16
C GLU A 657 -6.37 41.35 81.45
N ALA A 658 -5.37 40.77 82.13
CA ALA A 658 -4.09 40.46 81.52
C ALA A 658 -4.23 39.44 80.38
N LYS A 659 -5.14 38.46 80.51
CA LYS A 659 -5.41 37.48 79.47
C LYS A 659 -6.16 38.08 78.28
N VAL A 660 -7.17 38.92 78.53
CA VAL A 660 -7.82 39.74 77.48
C VAL A 660 -6.79 40.57 76.72
N THR A 661 -5.91 41.28 77.43
CA THR A 661 -4.85 42.11 76.82
C THR A 661 -3.89 41.29 75.95
N GLN A 662 -3.53 40.08 76.39
CA GLN A 662 -2.67 39.19 75.61
C GLN A 662 -3.35 38.75 74.31
N ASP A 663 -4.63 38.41 74.36
CA ASP A 663 -5.35 37.95 73.17
C ASP A 663 -5.66 39.10 72.21
N VAL A 664 -5.93 40.31 72.72
CA VAL A 664 -6.01 41.53 71.91
C VAL A 664 -4.71 41.77 71.14
N ALA A 665 -3.56 41.63 71.80
CA ALA A 665 -2.27 41.79 71.13
C ALA A 665 -2.06 40.76 70.00
N LYS A 666 -2.49 39.50 70.20
CA LYS A 666 -2.45 38.46 69.16
C LYS A 666 -3.39 38.80 68.00
N ALA A 667 -4.62 39.25 68.29
CA ALA A 667 -5.60 39.62 67.27
C ALA A 667 -5.12 40.80 66.42
N LYS A 668 -4.61 41.87 67.05
CA LYS A 668 -4.04 43.03 66.33
C LYS A 668 -2.83 42.65 65.47
N GLN A 669 -1.96 41.76 65.96
CA GLN A 669 -0.85 41.25 65.16
C GLN A 669 -1.32 40.43 63.94
N ALA A 670 -2.38 39.64 64.09
CA ALA A 670 -2.98 38.91 62.99
C ALA A 670 -3.65 39.85 61.96
N VAL A 671 -4.31 40.92 62.41
CA VAL A 671 -4.87 41.97 61.54
C VAL A 671 -3.77 42.69 60.75
N ALA A 672 -2.69 43.12 61.42
CA ALA A 672 -1.61 43.87 60.80
C ALA A 672 -0.91 43.12 59.66
N ASN A 673 -0.85 41.78 59.74
CA ASN A 673 -0.19 40.92 58.76
C ASN A 673 -1.17 40.20 57.81
N GLY A 674 -2.48 40.37 58.03
CA GLY A 674 -3.51 39.63 57.32
C GLY A 674 -3.84 40.21 55.94
N THR A 675 -4.22 39.34 55.01
CA THR A 675 -5.00 39.71 53.83
C THR A 675 -6.41 40.13 54.23
N ALA A 676 -7.17 40.74 53.30
CA ALA A 676 -8.54 41.17 53.57
C ALA A 676 -9.42 40.03 54.13
N GLN A 677 -9.32 38.82 53.58
CA GLN A 677 -10.06 37.66 54.11
C GLN A 677 -9.56 37.22 55.49
N GLN A 678 -8.24 37.25 55.72
CA GLN A 678 -7.68 36.89 57.02
C GLN A 678 -8.09 37.87 58.12
N ILE A 679 -8.21 39.16 57.80
CA ILE A 679 -8.72 40.19 58.73
C ILE A 679 -10.17 39.87 59.13
N VAL A 680 -11.04 39.56 58.15
CA VAL A 680 -12.44 39.15 58.41
C VAL A 680 -12.50 37.93 59.33
N ASN A 681 -11.68 36.91 59.05
CA ASN A 681 -11.62 35.70 59.87
C ASN A 681 -11.08 35.98 61.29
N THR A 682 -10.11 36.89 61.41
CA THR A 682 -9.52 37.29 62.71
C THR A 682 -10.54 37.99 63.59
N LEU A 683 -11.33 38.93 63.04
CA LEU A 683 -12.40 39.61 63.77
C LEU A 683 -13.42 38.62 64.33
N ALA A 684 -13.90 37.70 63.48
CA ALA A 684 -14.87 36.69 63.90
C ALA A 684 -14.33 35.77 65.01
N ALA A 685 -13.03 35.45 64.99
CA ALA A 685 -12.39 34.65 66.04
C ALA A 685 -12.16 35.44 67.33
N ALA A 686 -11.73 36.70 67.22
CA ALA A 686 -11.42 37.58 68.34
C ALA A 686 -12.64 37.85 69.23
N GLU A 687 -13.80 38.14 68.63
CA GLU A 687 -15.06 38.39 69.34
C GLU A 687 -15.45 37.23 70.27
N GLY A 688 -15.33 35.99 69.79
CA GLY A 688 -15.60 34.79 70.58
C GLY A 688 -14.56 34.55 71.67
N GLN A 689 -13.29 34.87 71.40
CA GLN A 689 -12.19 34.61 72.31
C GLN A 689 -12.20 35.56 73.51
N PHE A 690 -12.41 36.87 73.30
CA PHE A 690 -12.42 37.85 74.40
C PHE A 690 -13.60 37.63 75.36
N ASN A 691 -14.79 37.33 74.83
CA ASN A 691 -15.94 36.98 75.66
C ASN A 691 -15.73 35.68 76.45
N GLY A 692 -14.88 34.76 75.96
CA GLY A 692 -14.53 33.52 76.65
C GLY A 692 -13.56 33.70 77.83
N GLU A 693 -12.90 34.87 77.94
CA GLU A 693 -11.94 35.12 79.02
C GLU A 693 -12.58 35.48 80.35
N TYR A 694 -13.78 36.06 80.33
CA TYR A 694 -14.53 36.34 81.54
C TYR A 694 -14.97 35.04 82.23
N THR A 695 -14.45 34.84 83.44
CA THR A 695 -14.86 33.76 84.34
C THR A 695 -15.54 34.36 85.56
N ALA A 696 -16.86 34.17 85.65
CA ALA A 696 -17.66 34.68 86.76
C ALA A 696 -17.18 34.12 88.11
N ALA A 697 -17.29 34.94 89.15
CA ALA A 697 -16.96 34.57 90.51
C ALA A 697 -17.73 33.33 90.98
N ASN A 698 -17.00 32.38 91.56
CA ASN A 698 -17.56 31.17 92.14
C ASN A 698 -16.83 30.84 93.45
N PRO A 699 -17.50 30.92 94.62
CA PRO A 699 -18.90 31.30 94.82
C PRO A 699 -19.20 32.77 94.48
N SER A 700 -20.45 33.10 94.17
CA SER A 700 -20.87 34.47 93.83
C SER A 700 -20.77 35.43 95.01
N PHE A 701 -20.75 36.75 94.78
CA PHE A 701 -20.61 37.73 95.87
C PHE A 701 -21.67 37.57 96.97
N ASP A 702 -22.93 37.30 96.62
CA ASP A 702 -24.00 37.06 97.60
C ASP A 702 -23.77 35.78 98.42
N GLN A 703 -23.23 34.73 97.80
CA GLN A 703 -22.87 33.50 98.50
C GLN A 703 -21.68 33.70 99.44
N GLN A 704 -20.71 34.53 99.03
CA GLN A 704 -19.61 34.93 99.90
C GLN A 704 -20.12 35.70 101.12
N LYS A 705 -21.05 36.64 100.95
CA LYS A 705 -21.70 37.36 102.07
C LYS A 705 -22.42 36.41 103.02
N ALA A 706 -23.26 35.52 102.48
CA ALA A 706 -23.96 34.53 103.29
C ALA A 706 -23.00 33.62 104.08
N THR A 707 -21.84 33.30 103.51
CA THR A 707 -20.79 32.53 104.19
C THR A 707 -20.16 33.34 105.33
N ALA A 708 -19.89 34.63 105.12
CA ALA A 708 -19.35 35.53 106.15
C ALA A 708 -20.35 35.71 107.32
N ASP A 709 -21.63 35.92 107.02
CA ASP A 709 -22.69 36.02 108.03
C ASP A 709 -22.79 34.73 108.86
N ALA A 710 -22.77 33.56 108.20
CA ALA A 710 -22.80 32.26 108.88
C ALA A 710 -21.59 32.05 109.83
N ASN A 711 -20.41 32.58 109.47
CA ASN A 711 -19.22 32.54 110.33
C ASN A 711 -19.37 33.45 111.55
N VAL A 712 -19.93 34.64 111.38
CA VAL A 712 -20.26 35.57 112.47
C VAL A 712 -21.27 34.95 113.44
N GLU A 713 -22.35 34.36 112.92
CA GLU A 713 -23.33 33.64 113.73
C GLU A 713 -22.70 32.49 114.53
N ALA A 714 -21.79 31.74 113.92
CA ALA A 714 -21.07 30.66 114.58
C ALA A 714 -20.18 31.19 115.71
N ALA A 715 -19.47 32.31 115.49
CA ALA A 715 -18.66 32.96 116.51
C ALA A 715 -19.54 33.44 117.70
N ILE A 716 -20.67 34.11 117.43
CA ILE A 716 -21.62 34.53 118.47
C ILE A 716 -22.14 33.35 119.28
N ARG A 717 -22.56 32.27 118.62
CA ARG A 717 -23.03 31.05 119.30
C ARG A 717 -21.97 30.51 120.25
N SER A 718 -20.70 30.48 119.82
CA SER A 718 -19.58 30.07 120.67
C SER A 718 -19.39 31.00 121.87
N GLN A 719 -19.45 32.33 121.65
CA GLN A 719 -19.28 33.31 122.73
C GLN A 719 -20.42 33.27 123.74
N LYS A 720 -21.67 33.09 123.32
CA LYS A 720 -22.81 32.93 124.23
C LYS A 720 -22.71 31.65 125.07
N ALA A 721 -22.25 30.55 124.47
CA ALA A 721 -22.02 29.31 125.20
C ALA A 721 -20.89 29.45 126.24
N ALA A 722 -19.85 30.22 125.94
CA ALA A 722 -18.79 30.52 126.91
C ALA A 722 -19.32 31.31 128.12
N LEU A 723 -20.26 32.25 127.92
CA LEU A 723 -20.90 32.99 129.01
C LEU A 723 -21.74 32.10 129.92
N ASP A 724 -22.49 31.14 129.35
CA ASP A 724 -23.29 30.20 130.14
C ASP A 724 -22.45 29.34 131.09
N GLY A 725 -21.17 29.14 130.77
CA GLY A 725 -20.22 28.40 131.59
C GLY A 725 -19.40 29.26 132.56
N ASP A 726 -19.55 30.59 132.56
CA ASP A 726 -18.74 31.48 133.39
C ASP A 726 -19.34 31.60 134.81
N SER A 727 -18.68 30.95 135.79
CA SER A 727 -19.10 30.97 137.20
C SER A 727 -18.83 32.29 137.92
N ASP A 728 -18.06 33.19 137.31
CA ASP A 728 -17.71 34.49 137.90
C ASP A 728 -18.83 35.54 137.68
N LEU A 729 -19.84 35.22 136.87
CA LEU A 729 -20.95 36.12 136.51
C LEU A 729 -22.27 35.70 137.19
N THR A 730 -23.08 36.68 137.56
CA THR A 730 -24.45 36.49 138.02
C THR A 730 -25.40 36.22 136.84
N PRO A 731 -26.59 35.62 137.08
CA PRO A 731 -27.57 35.41 136.02
C PRO A 731 -28.02 36.69 135.30
N ALA A 732 -27.98 37.84 135.97
CA ALA A 732 -28.32 39.13 135.37
C ALA A 732 -27.20 39.62 134.43
N GLU A 733 -25.93 39.53 134.85
CA GLU A 733 -24.77 39.90 134.02
C GLU A 733 -24.65 38.98 132.79
N VAL A 734 -24.90 37.67 132.93
CA VAL A 734 -24.96 36.74 131.79
C VAL A 734 -26.06 37.17 130.79
N ALA A 735 -27.23 37.57 131.27
CA ALA A 735 -28.31 38.03 130.41
C ALA A 735 -27.95 39.34 129.68
N ASP A 736 -27.37 40.31 130.39
CA ASP A 736 -26.96 41.60 129.83
C ASP A 736 -25.82 41.44 128.80
N GLN A 737 -24.80 40.62 129.10
CA GLN A 737 -23.72 40.33 128.15
C GLN A 737 -24.19 39.56 126.91
N LYS A 738 -25.18 38.65 127.06
CA LYS A 738 -25.82 37.99 125.91
C LYS A 738 -26.58 38.97 125.03
N ALA A 739 -27.32 39.90 125.63
CA ALA A 739 -28.01 40.96 124.88
C ALA A 739 -27.02 41.89 124.16
N ALA A 740 -25.86 42.16 124.77
CA ALA A 740 -24.79 42.91 124.12
C ALA A 740 -24.15 42.13 122.95
N LEU A 741 -24.00 40.80 123.05
CA LEU A 741 -23.57 39.94 121.94
C LEU A 741 -24.60 39.92 120.81
N ASP A 742 -25.90 39.91 121.10
CA ASP A 742 -26.95 40.05 120.07
C ASP A 742 -26.81 41.37 119.29
N LYS A 743 -26.50 42.47 120.00
CA LYS A 743 -26.26 43.76 119.34
C LYS A 743 -24.93 43.80 118.59
N ALA A 744 -23.89 43.13 119.09
CA ALA A 744 -22.62 42.96 118.40
C ALA A 744 -22.78 42.16 117.10
N GLN A 745 -23.63 41.13 117.09
CA GLN A 745 -24.01 40.37 115.90
C GLN A 745 -24.63 41.28 114.84
N ALA A 746 -25.65 42.06 115.22
CA ALA A 746 -26.29 43.00 114.30
C ALA A 746 -25.29 44.01 113.69
N ASN A 747 -24.39 44.56 114.51
CA ASN A 747 -23.34 45.46 114.02
C ASN A 747 -22.37 44.77 113.05
N ALA A 748 -22.07 43.49 113.26
CA ALA A 748 -21.20 42.68 112.40
C ALA A 748 -21.87 42.36 111.06
N GLU A 749 -23.15 41.97 111.09
CA GLU A 749 -23.98 41.75 109.89
C GLU A 749 -24.11 43.04 109.07
N ASP A 750 -24.35 44.19 109.71
CA ASP A 750 -24.36 45.50 109.04
C ASP A 750 -23.00 45.82 108.40
N THR A 751 -21.90 45.49 109.11
CA THR A 751 -20.53 45.69 108.59
C THR A 751 -20.27 44.83 107.35
N ILE A 752 -20.72 43.57 107.35
CA ILE A 752 -20.63 42.65 106.19
C ILE A 752 -21.55 43.11 105.06
N ALA A 753 -22.77 43.55 105.36
CA ALA A 753 -23.71 44.08 104.37
C ALA A 753 -23.14 45.29 103.63
N MET A 754 -22.37 46.14 104.32
CA MET A 754 -21.66 47.28 103.74
C MET A 754 -20.47 46.91 102.84
N ALA A 755 -20.06 45.63 102.78
CA ALA A 755 -18.98 45.23 101.89
C ALA A 755 -19.36 45.46 100.42
N THR A 756 -18.43 46.07 99.68
CA THR A 756 -18.65 46.53 98.31
C THR A 756 -18.09 45.58 97.25
N ASN A 757 -17.12 44.73 97.60
CA ASN A 757 -16.51 43.69 96.77
C ASN A 757 -15.90 42.58 97.66
N ALA A 758 -15.35 41.53 97.03
CA ALA A 758 -14.80 40.36 97.73
C ALA A 758 -13.66 40.68 98.71
N ASP A 759 -12.74 41.59 98.35
CA ASP A 759 -11.60 41.95 99.22
C ASP A 759 -12.07 42.77 100.44
N ASP A 760 -12.98 43.72 100.22
CA ASP A 760 -13.61 44.51 101.28
C ASP A 760 -14.45 43.60 102.21
N LEU A 761 -15.17 42.62 101.64
CA LEU A 761 -15.90 41.61 102.40
C LEU A 761 -14.97 40.78 103.28
N SER A 762 -13.85 40.32 102.74
CA SER A 762 -12.86 39.55 103.49
C SER A 762 -12.31 40.35 104.69
N ALA A 763 -11.94 41.62 104.47
CA ALA A 763 -11.43 42.50 105.53
C ALA A 763 -12.49 42.83 106.61
N LYS A 764 -13.72 43.12 106.19
CA LYS A 764 -14.84 43.44 107.07
C LYS A 764 -15.29 42.22 107.88
N ALA A 765 -15.39 41.05 107.25
CA ALA A 765 -15.74 39.79 107.92
C ALA A 765 -14.67 39.39 108.95
N ALA A 766 -13.38 39.56 108.64
CA ALA A 766 -12.29 39.34 109.59
C ALA A 766 -12.41 40.26 110.81
N THR A 767 -12.59 41.56 110.58
CA THR A 767 -12.76 42.56 111.66
C THR A 767 -13.98 42.27 112.53
N ALA A 768 -15.11 41.93 111.91
CA ALA A 768 -16.34 41.58 112.62
C ALA A 768 -16.16 40.34 113.50
N THR A 769 -15.52 39.30 112.96
CA THR A 769 -15.23 38.05 113.67
C THR A 769 -14.27 38.28 114.84
N ASP A 770 -13.22 39.08 114.65
CA ASP A 770 -12.23 39.40 115.68
C ASP A 770 -12.84 40.20 116.85
N ASN A 771 -13.71 41.17 116.54
CA ASN A 771 -14.44 41.94 117.54
C ASN A 771 -15.32 41.03 118.41
N ILE A 772 -16.07 40.10 117.79
CA ILE A 772 -16.93 39.16 118.51
C ILE A 772 -16.10 38.22 119.38
N ASN A 773 -15.04 37.63 118.82
CA ASN A 773 -14.20 36.68 119.55
C ASN A 773 -13.47 37.30 120.74
N SER A 774 -13.16 38.60 120.67
CA SER A 774 -12.44 39.32 121.72
C SER A 774 -13.34 39.98 122.76
N LEU A 775 -14.66 40.07 122.52
CA LEU A 775 -15.58 40.87 123.34
C LEU A 775 -15.68 40.35 124.78
N ASN A 776 -15.97 39.06 124.97
CA ASN A 776 -16.12 38.47 126.29
C ASN A 776 -14.83 38.58 127.11
N ALA A 777 -13.68 38.34 126.48
CA ALA A 777 -12.38 38.49 127.14
C ALA A 777 -12.12 39.94 127.58
N ALA A 778 -12.45 40.92 126.73
CA ALA A 778 -12.31 42.34 127.06
C ALA A 778 -13.24 42.75 128.22
N LYS A 779 -14.50 42.30 128.20
CA LYS A 779 -15.46 42.52 129.30
C LYS A 779 -14.96 41.92 130.61
N LYS A 780 -14.52 40.64 130.59
CA LYS A 780 -13.98 39.96 131.76
C LYS A 780 -12.78 40.70 132.35
N ALA A 781 -11.84 41.13 131.51
CA ALA A 781 -10.68 41.92 131.95
C ALA A 781 -11.09 43.28 132.54
N ALA A 782 -12.11 43.94 131.98
CA ALA A 782 -12.64 45.21 132.47
C ALA A 782 -13.35 45.06 133.83
N ILE A 783 -14.20 44.04 134.00
CA ILE A 783 -14.89 43.73 135.26
C ILE A 783 -13.87 43.40 136.36
N GLN A 784 -12.85 42.59 136.06
CA GLN A 784 -11.79 42.29 137.02
C GLN A 784 -11.07 43.53 137.53
N LYS A 785 -10.80 44.51 136.65
CA LYS A 785 -10.22 45.80 137.06
C LYS A 785 -11.16 46.61 137.95
N ALA A 786 -12.46 46.64 137.63
CA ALA A 786 -13.46 47.33 138.45
C ALA A 786 -13.55 46.71 139.86
N ASN A 787 -13.64 45.38 139.95
CA ASN A 787 -13.66 44.65 141.23
C ASN A 787 -12.35 44.86 142.02
N ALA A 788 -11.19 44.89 141.36
CA ALA A 788 -9.92 45.17 142.03
C ALA A 788 -9.85 46.61 142.58
N ALA A 789 -10.38 47.59 141.84
CA ALA A 789 -10.45 48.99 142.28
C ALA A 789 -11.37 49.17 143.48
N GLU A 790 -12.52 48.49 143.49
CA GLU A 790 -13.42 48.43 144.65
C GLU A 790 -12.71 47.81 145.87
N ALA A 791 -12.13 46.62 145.74
CA ALA A 791 -11.49 45.93 146.85
C ALA A 791 -10.36 46.79 147.48
N ALA A 792 -9.60 47.52 146.65
CA ALA A 792 -8.58 48.47 147.12
C ALA A 792 -9.20 49.64 147.89
N ALA A 793 -10.32 50.19 147.41
CA ALA A 793 -11.05 51.27 148.08
C ALA A 793 -11.67 50.80 149.41
N GLU A 794 -12.32 49.64 149.45
CA GLU A 794 -12.88 49.04 150.67
C GLU A 794 -11.81 48.79 151.72
N SER A 795 -10.67 48.20 151.33
CA SER A 795 -9.54 47.99 152.23
C SER A 795 -9.04 49.30 152.83
N THR A 796 -8.96 50.36 152.01
CA THR A 796 -8.55 51.70 152.46
C THR A 796 -9.58 52.28 153.45
N ILE A 797 -10.87 52.24 153.12
CA ILE A 797 -11.96 52.72 154.00
C ILE A 797 -11.97 51.96 155.33
N ASN A 798 -11.80 50.64 155.29
CA ASN A 798 -11.77 49.80 156.49
C ASN A 798 -10.57 50.10 157.39
N GLY A 799 -9.43 50.47 156.82
CA GLY A 799 -8.23 50.91 157.55
C GLY A 799 -8.34 52.29 158.21
N LEU A 800 -9.37 53.10 157.90
CA LEU A 800 -9.54 54.42 158.51
C LEU A 800 -10.02 54.31 159.96
N ASN A 801 -9.16 54.69 160.91
CA ASN A 801 -9.43 54.59 162.35
C ASN A 801 -10.30 55.73 162.91
N ASN A 802 -10.58 56.75 162.11
CA ASN A 802 -11.37 57.93 162.48
C ASN A 802 -12.84 57.88 161.98
N LEU A 803 -13.28 56.75 161.41
CA LEU A 803 -14.66 56.53 160.97
C LEU A 803 -15.38 55.53 161.88
N THR A 804 -16.67 55.77 162.14
CA THR A 804 -17.54 54.77 162.79
C THR A 804 -17.86 53.62 161.81
N THR A 805 -18.31 52.49 162.34
CA THR A 805 -18.78 51.35 161.54
C THR A 805 -19.84 51.78 160.51
N ASP A 806 -20.81 52.61 160.90
CA ASP A 806 -21.87 53.08 160.01
C ASP A 806 -21.34 53.97 158.88
N GLN A 807 -20.36 54.84 159.18
CA GLN A 807 -19.74 55.70 158.16
C GLN A 807 -18.89 54.89 157.17
N LYS A 808 -18.18 53.85 157.64
CA LYS A 808 -17.46 52.92 156.76
C LYS A 808 -18.42 52.18 155.85
N ASN A 809 -19.51 51.65 156.42
CA ASN A 809 -20.53 50.93 155.66
C ASN A 809 -21.19 51.82 154.59
N GLN A 810 -21.50 53.09 154.91
CA GLN A 810 -22.06 54.04 153.92
C GLN A 810 -21.09 54.33 152.78
N ARG A 811 -19.79 54.54 153.08
CA ARG A 811 -18.75 54.78 152.08
C ARG A 811 -18.50 53.55 151.22
N ILE A 812 -18.44 52.37 151.82
CA ILE A 812 -18.33 51.08 151.13
C ILE A 812 -19.52 50.86 150.20
N GLN A 813 -20.75 51.09 150.68
CA GLN A 813 -21.96 51.00 149.85
C GLN A 813 -21.93 51.97 148.67
N ALA A 814 -21.38 53.17 148.83
CA ALA A 814 -21.22 54.12 147.72
C ALA A 814 -20.23 53.63 146.66
N VAL A 815 -19.10 53.04 147.08
CA VAL A 815 -18.11 52.41 146.18
C VAL A 815 -18.70 51.19 145.48
N GLN A 816 -19.37 50.29 146.22
CA GLN A 816 -20.07 49.12 145.68
C GLN A 816 -21.09 49.53 144.62
N LYS A 817 -21.92 50.54 144.91
CA LYS A 817 -22.93 51.04 143.96
C LYS A 817 -22.30 51.62 142.69
N ALA A 818 -21.15 52.30 142.80
CA ALA A 818 -20.43 52.83 141.64
C ALA A 818 -19.79 51.70 140.81
N ARG A 819 -19.25 50.66 141.47
CA ARG A 819 -18.76 49.44 140.82
C ARG A 819 -19.87 48.76 140.05
N ASP A 820 -21.05 48.57 140.65
CA ASP A 820 -22.20 47.91 140.00
C ASP A 820 -22.64 48.69 138.74
N ALA A 821 -22.65 50.02 138.79
CA ALA A 821 -22.98 50.88 137.65
C ALA A 821 -21.94 50.79 136.52
N ASP A 822 -20.65 50.70 136.88
CA ASP A 822 -19.57 50.53 135.92
C ASP A 822 -19.60 49.13 135.28
N ILE A 823 -19.88 48.07 136.05
CA ILE A 823 -20.10 46.72 135.52
C ILE A 823 -21.28 46.70 134.54
N GLN A 824 -22.42 47.29 134.87
CA GLN A 824 -23.57 47.40 133.95
C GLN A 824 -23.17 48.09 132.63
N SER A 825 -22.33 49.12 132.70
CA SER A 825 -21.82 49.82 131.51
C SER A 825 -20.87 48.93 130.68
N ILE A 826 -20.02 48.13 131.34
CA ILE A 826 -19.14 47.15 130.68
C ILE A 826 -19.96 46.02 130.06
N ASP A 827 -21.00 45.52 130.74
CA ASP A 827 -21.89 44.46 130.26
C ASP A 827 -22.71 44.90 129.05
N ALA A 828 -23.07 46.19 128.97
CA ALA A 828 -23.73 46.77 127.82
C ALA A 828 -22.82 47.00 126.59
N ALA A 829 -21.50 46.90 126.74
CA ALA A 829 -20.55 47.15 125.65
C ALA A 829 -20.69 46.15 124.49
N THR A 830 -20.65 46.62 123.24
CA THR A 830 -20.91 45.79 122.05
C THR A 830 -19.65 45.39 121.30
N ASP A 831 -18.49 45.89 121.72
CA ASP A 831 -17.19 45.58 121.12
C ASP A 831 -16.06 45.73 122.17
N PRO A 832 -14.86 45.19 121.92
CA PRO A 832 -13.76 45.24 122.88
C PRO A 832 -13.33 46.67 123.27
N ALA A 833 -13.44 47.63 122.33
CA ALA A 833 -13.05 49.02 122.56
C ALA A 833 -14.02 49.73 123.49
N SER A 834 -15.33 49.54 123.30
CA SER A 834 -16.39 50.08 124.15
C SER A 834 -16.38 49.45 125.54
N ALA A 835 -16.01 48.17 125.69
CA ALA A 835 -15.83 47.54 127.01
C ALA A 835 -14.67 48.20 127.78
N THR A 836 -13.56 48.47 127.08
CA THR A 836 -12.41 49.19 127.66
C THR A 836 -12.77 50.63 128.01
N ALA A 837 -13.52 51.32 127.16
CA ALA A 837 -13.97 52.69 127.39
C ALA A 837 -14.95 52.80 128.56
N ALA A 838 -15.88 51.85 128.70
CA ALA A 838 -16.82 51.79 129.82
C ALA A 838 -16.09 51.67 131.16
N GLN A 839 -15.04 50.85 131.23
CA GLN A 839 -14.20 50.73 132.42
C GLN A 839 -13.43 52.02 132.74
N ALA A 840 -12.89 52.71 131.73
CA ALA A 840 -12.07 53.91 131.93
C ALA A 840 -12.89 55.15 132.31
N ASN A 841 -14.10 55.28 131.77
CA ASN A 841 -14.98 56.43 131.98
C ASN A 841 -15.98 56.23 133.12
N GLY A 842 -15.92 55.09 133.80
CA GLY A 842 -16.76 54.76 134.92
C GLY A 842 -16.65 55.72 136.10
N THR A 843 -17.67 55.73 136.96
CA THR A 843 -17.73 56.61 138.13
C THR A 843 -16.94 56.06 139.31
N LEU A 844 -16.58 54.77 139.30
CA LEU A 844 -15.92 54.09 140.41
C LEU A 844 -14.60 54.77 140.79
N ALA A 845 -13.77 55.17 139.84
CA ALA A 845 -12.49 55.82 140.14
C ALA A 845 -12.68 57.12 140.95
N GLY A 846 -13.63 57.95 140.56
CA GLY A 846 -13.95 59.21 141.26
C GLY A 846 -14.65 58.99 142.61
N VAL A 847 -15.58 58.03 142.67
CA VAL A 847 -16.29 57.68 143.91
C VAL A 847 -15.35 57.03 144.93
N ALA A 848 -14.47 56.12 144.49
CA ALA A 848 -13.43 55.52 145.31
C ALA A 848 -12.49 56.57 145.88
N ALA A 849 -11.98 57.49 145.04
CA ALA A 849 -11.12 58.59 145.50
C ALA A 849 -11.83 59.46 146.56
N THR A 850 -13.09 59.83 146.31
CA THR A 850 -13.88 60.66 147.24
C THR A 850 -14.12 59.95 148.58
N ASN A 851 -14.45 58.65 148.55
CA ASN A 851 -14.85 57.91 149.75
C ASN A 851 -13.65 57.37 150.55
N THR A 852 -12.48 57.23 149.94
CA THR A 852 -11.23 56.91 150.64
C THR A 852 -10.57 58.13 151.28
N ASP A 853 -10.97 59.35 150.90
CA ASP A 853 -10.44 60.59 151.47
C ASP A 853 -10.87 60.77 152.94
N SER A 854 -9.87 60.87 153.82
CA SER A 854 -10.02 61.08 155.26
C SER A 854 -9.61 62.49 155.72
N SER A 855 -9.19 63.37 154.82
CA SER A 855 -8.66 64.70 155.14
C SER A 855 -9.67 65.59 155.87
N ASN A 856 -10.96 65.43 155.55
CA ASN A 856 -12.07 66.19 156.13
C ASN A 856 -12.75 65.52 157.34
N VAL A 857 -12.20 64.40 157.84
CA VAL A 857 -12.74 63.68 159.00
C VAL A 857 -11.89 64.01 160.24
N PRO A 858 -12.46 64.60 161.32
CA PRO A 858 -11.72 64.96 162.53
C PRO A 858 -10.94 63.76 163.11
N SER A 859 -9.72 63.99 163.61
CA SER A 859 -8.90 62.90 164.20
C SER A 859 -9.59 62.25 165.41
N LEU A 860 -9.25 61.00 165.72
CA LEU A 860 -9.82 60.28 166.87
C LEU A 860 -9.66 61.08 168.18
N ALA A 861 -8.53 61.76 168.35
CA ALA A 861 -8.28 62.65 169.48
C ALA A 861 -9.23 63.86 169.51
N ALA A 862 -9.53 64.47 168.35
CA ALA A 862 -10.48 65.57 168.25
C ALA A 862 -11.94 65.11 168.48
N GLN A 863 -12.30 63.90 168.03
CA GLN A 863 -13.61 63.31 168.29
C GLN A 863 -13.79 62.97 169.78
N GLN A 864 -12.77 62.39 170.42
CA GLN A 864 -12.75 62.14 171.88
C GLN A 864 -12.85 63.45 172.67
N ALA A 865 -12.07 64.47 172.30
CA ALA A 865 -12.15 65.80 172.93
C ALA A 865 -13.56 66.40 172.80
N THR A 866 -14.21 66.24 171.63
CA THR A 866 -15.57 66.72 171.41
C THR A 866 -16.61 65.94 172.23
N ALA A 867 -16.48 64.61 172.32
CA ALA A 867 -17.35 63.77 173.14
C ALA A 867 -17.20 64.07 174.63
N VAL A 868 -15.97 64.26 175.11
CA VAL A 868 -15.67 64.71 176.48
C VAL A 868 -16.28 66.09 176.73
N LYS A 869 -16.16 67.03 175.78
CA LYS A 869 -16.75 68.36 175.90
C LYS A 869 -18.28 68.32 175.95
N LYS A 870 -18.92 67.43 175.17
CA LYS A 870 -20.37 67.18 175.24
C LYS A 870 -20.79 66.53 176.56
N LEU A 871 -20.01 65.58 177.08
CA LEU A 871 -20.25 64.97 178.39
C LEU A 871 -20.06 66.00 179.53
N GLN A 872 -19.06 66.87 179.43
CA GLN A 872 -18.87 67.99 180.35
C GLN A 872 -20.02 69.00 180.27
N GLN A 873 -20.54 69.28 179.07
CA GLN A 873 -21.73 70.12 178.89
C GLN A 873 -22.99 69.46 179.46
N ALA A 874 -23.17 68.16 179.24
CA ALA A 874 -24.29 67.41 179.82
C ALA A 874 -24.19 67.39 181.36
N LEU A 875 -22.99 67.15 181.89
CA LEU A 875 -22.71 67.22 183.34
C LEU A 875 -22.98 68.63 183.90
N ALA A 876 -22.56 69.69 183.19
CA ALA A 876 -22.83 71.07 183.59
C ALA A 876 -24.34 71.39 183.55
N ASN A 877 -25.07 70.88 182.55
CA ASN A 877 -26.52 71.02 182.48
C ASN A 877 -27.21 70.25 183.63
N ASP A 878 -26.76 69.03 183.95
CA ASP A 878 -27.30 68.26 185.08
C ASP A 878 -26.96 68.92 186.43
N GLN A 879 -25.77 69.48 186.60
CA GLN A 879 -25.41 70.30 187.77
C GLN A 879 -26.28 71.55 187.89
N ALA A 880 -26.55 72.25 186.77
CA ALA A 880 -27.45 73.40 186.74
C ALA A 880 -28.90 73.00 187.04
N ASN A 881 -29.34 71.81 186.64
CA ASN A 881 -30.66 71.27 186.98
C ASN A 881 -30.77 70.95 188.48
N ILE A 882 -29.71 70.43 189.12
CA ILE A 882 -29.67 70.19 190.58
C ILE A 882 -29.68 71.51 191.36
N GLN A 883 -28.89 72.51 190.95
CA GLN A 883 -28.83 73.81 191.65
C GLN A 883 -30.13 74.62 191.54
N ASN A 884 -30.93 74.38 190.50
CA ASN A 884 -32.20 75.06 190.27
C ASN A 884 -33.42 74.23 190.70
N ASP A 885 -33.24 73.10 191.40
CA ASP A 885 -34.35 72.33 191.97
C ASP A 885 -34.93 73.05 193.22
N PRO A 886 -36.15 73.62 193.16
CA PRO A 886 -36.72 74.43 194.23
C PRO A 886 -37.14 73.61 195.47
N SER A 887 -37.09 72.27 195.40
CA SER A 887 -37.45 71.37 196.52
C SER A 887 -36.34 71.19 197.57
N LEU A 888 -35.16 71.78 197.35
CA LEU A 888 -34.01 71.74 198.27
C LEU A 888 -33.88 73.00 199.17
N SER A 889 -34.96 73.75 199.42
CA SER A 889 -34.97 74.87 200.38
C SER A 889 -35.50 74.49 201.78
N GLN A 890 -34.75 74.82 202.84
CA GLN A 890 -35.25 74.88 204.23
C GLN A 890 -34.58 76.04 204.98
N ASP A 891 -35.41 76.93 205.52
CA ASP A 891 -35.06 78.01 206.44
C ASP A 891 -34.60 77.48 207.82
N GLY A 892 -33.58 78.14 208.39
CA GLY A 892 -33.60 78.59 209.80
C GLY A 892 -32.76 77.84 210.85
N CYS A 893 -31.58 78.39 211.19
CA CYS A 893 -31.20 78.67 212.58
C CYS A 893 -30.04 79.70 212.63
N GLU A 894 -30.36 80.86 213.21
CA GLU A 894 -29.44 81.91 213.61
C GLU A 894 -29.14 81.73 215.11
N CYS A 895 -27.88 81.80 215.54
CA CYS A 895 -27.53 82.01 216.95
C CYS A 895 -26.20 82.77 217.08
N ASP A 896 -26.32 83.93 217.72
CA ASP A 896 -25.30 84.88 218.18
C ASP A 896 -24.68 84.43 219.52
N LEU A 897 -23.41 84.79 219.76
CA LEU A 897 -22.91 85.50 220.96
C LEU A 897 -21.41 85.27 221.21
N GLY A 898 -20.70 86.37 221.42
CA GLY A 898 -19.26 86.41 221.68
C GLY A 898 -18.85 86.71 223.13
N SER A 899 -17.63 86.26 223.44
CA SER A 899 -16.56 86.90 224.24
C SER A 899 -16.31 86.55 225.73
N LYS A 900 -15.04 86.17 225.97
CA LYS A 900 -14.16 86.16 227.18
C LYS A 900 -14.06 84.88 228.06
N LEU A 901 -12.79 84.46 228.26
CA LEU A 901 -12.17 83.38 229.09
C LEU A 901 -12.41 83.51 230.63
N PRO A 902 -12.05 82.54 231.53
CA PRO A 902 -11.84 81.07 231.45
C PRO A 902 -12.54 80.23 232.60
N GLU A 903 -12.38 78.89 232.55
CA GLU A 903 -12.55 77.81 233.57
C GLU A 903 -13.95 77.30 234.07
N ARG A 904 -14.20 76.00 233.74
CA ARG A 904 -14.86 74.88 234.48
C ARG A 904 -16.30 74.99 235.06
N HIS A 905 -17.30 74.37 234.39
CA HIS A 905 -17.88 73.03 234.69
C HIS A 905 -19.14 72.74 233.85
N GLN A 906 -19.12 71.56 233.19
CA GLN A 906 -20.20 70.61 232.80
C GLN A 906 -21.41 71.03 231.92
N CYS A 907 -21.43 70.48 230.69
CA CYS A 907 -22.55 70.36 229.74
C CYS A 907 -22.46 69.02 228.95
N ASP A 908 -23.58 68.34 228.68
CA ASP A 908 -23.77 67.18 227.77
C ASP A 908 -24.90 67.55 226.79
N CYS A 909 -24.80 67.55 225.44
CA CYS A 909 -24.27 66.62 224.40
C CYS A 909 -25.20 65.41 224.12
N GLN A 910 -25.48 65.03 222.86
CA GLN A 910 -24.86 65.37 221.57
C GLN A 910 -25.88 65.28 220.42
#